data_AF-A0A9E3X4J9-F1
#
_entry.id   AF-A0A9E3X4J9-F1
#
_cell.length_a   1.000
_cell.length_b   1.000
_cell.length_c   1.000
_cell.angle_alpha   90.00
_cell.angle_beta   90.00
_cell.angle_gamma   90.00
#
_symmetry.space_group_name_H-M   'P 1'
#
loop_
_entity.id
_entity.type
_entity.pdbx_description
1 polymer ?
#
loop_
_entity_poly.entity_id
_entity_poly.type
_entity_poly.pdbx_seq_one_letter_code
_entity_poly.pdbx_strand_id
1 'polypeptide(L)'
;MSSEQFFSEFGNLFELLVQLFTQIQNLGNLVVLLIPVGIIGFWRWGLWLVRKIVGARYRPLVPSGYTTSTSIVTPVYNEEPTVFRNALDSWLANGPNEIIAVIDYSDETCIQEFRKFEEACAATGAVTTRLIVTRKSGKRAALVDGIQVANGEIIFLVDSDTIWEKDVLPRAIAPFEDPEVGGVTTRQNVLAPKTIAQRLFDLYLDIRYLEEIRFLATAGDALTCLSGRTAVYRRSAVLPLMDGLANETFWGQKVIAGDDKRLTHLLQAAGWKVRYQENARVYTPGSPKLGQFTRQRIRWARNSWRADLRAIFSAWLWKHPVLAFYSIDRLFQPLTSLVAPTYLVLSIIYRDWFTTVVILLWWLVSRTVKIWMHLRRRRSSVAILPIYIFFIYVNALLRIYAFFTMNHQSWVTRWDQNRVRRLGAVRSFLSYAATGVMVVFVVFVINVIYNQRLLLANITDPNLITSEQNLPGYDLETARTQLVSDVPDLSNIGAKAVAEGTTRYEIGVGDDPALLAQKYGLDESAITLESDTWRIGERIQMQLPFKSYQEYRQGLPPMSTTGSGAQIVYRPEINAITVSGSMAVVDIPTIYDVINNDDVLAQEGDGVYLLKVNLEIKRHAVLLIEGPQVSWLKLRSDQQGAVRIFGDSANIGIQRTKITSWDPTLNDYDHEVNDGRAHVRVNNGRMDIVESEVAYLGQPKLRNSGGGVYGLSWRVENSSRYERELTTGTFENNEIHNNYMGFYSFGATAMTIRNNRVYENMEYGLDPHDDSNNFIVENNEVFHNGNHGIIFSRRCVNNIIRNNRSYGNDLHGIMLDRESNNNSIYNNYVEGNVDGIALWRSDLNAIYNNQLVDNKRGIRMNRRAADNVAYDNQISGSEQYGIYLYEESRANWFYSNTLENNHVGVYLRSLSNFIMDNVIEGGKSAIYLTPEASENQVARNQLRNSETGIYLKTAPDE
;
A
#
# COMPACT_ATOMS: atom_id res chain seq x y z
N MET A 1 59.21 -28.39 -7.01
CA MET A 1 58.06 -28.03 -6.16
C MET A 1 58.04 -28.98 -4.99
N SER A 2 58.00 -28.47 -3.76
CA SER A 2 57.78 -29.30 -2.57
C SER A 2 56.34 -29.81 -2.56
N SER A 3 56.08 -30.93 -1.88
CA SER A 3 54.74 -31.50 -1.71
C SER A 3 53.76 -30.47 -1.14
N GLU A 4 54.19 -29.64 -0.18
CA GLU A 4 53.37 -28.56 0.40
C GLU A 4 52.94 -27.51 -0.63
N GLN A 5 53.82 -27.17 -1.58
CA GLN A 5 53.52 -26.17 -2.61
C GLN A 5 52.50 -26.71 -3.63
N PHE A 6 52.56 -28.01 -3.93
CA PHE A 6 51.56 -28.69 -4.75
C PHE A 6 50.20 -28.77 -4.04
N PHE A 7 50.15 -29.12 -2.75
CA PHE A 7 48.89 -29.18 -2.00
C PHE A 7 48.26 -27.79 -1.77
N SER A 8 49.07 -26.74 -1.60
CA SER A 8 48.58 -25.36 -1.52
C SER A 8 47.98 -24.88 -2.85
N GLU A 9 48.65 -25.12 -3.98
CA GLU A 9 48.11 -24.77 -5.31
C GLU A 9 46.88 -25.61 -5.66
N PHE A 10 46.84 -26.88 -5.28
CA PHE A 10 45.68 -27.75 -5.49
C PHE A 10 44.49 -27.35 -4.60
N GLY A 11 44.76 -26.94 -3.35
CA GLY A 11 43.75 -26.38 -2.44
C GLY A 11 43.16 -25.06 -2.96
N ASN A 12 44.00 -24.16 -3.48
CA ASN A 12 43.55 -22.92 -4.09
C ASN A 12 42.73 -23.17 -5.37
N LEU A 13 43.14 -24.14 -6.20
CA LEU A 13 42.38 -24.53 -7.39
C LEU A 13 41.03 -25.17 -7.02
N PHE A 14 41.00 -25.97 -5.96
CA PHE A 14 39.78 -26.60 -5.45
C PHE A 14 38.82 -25.56 -4.86
N GLU A 15 39.30 -24.60 -4.06
CA GLU A 15 38.47 -23.49 -3.60
C GLU A 15 37.93 -22.65 -4.76
N LEU A 16 38.73 -22.40 -5.79
CA LEU A 16 38.28 -21.67 -6.98
C LEU A 16 37.19 -22.45 -7.73
N LEU A 17 37.31 -23.77 -7.83
CA LEU A 17 36.32 -24.65 -8.45
C LEU A 17 35.03 -24.75 -7.62
N VAL A 18 35.13 -24.81 -6.29
CA VAL A 18 33.97 -24.79 -5.38
C VAL A 18 33.26 -23.44 -5.44
N GLN A 19 33.99 -22.32 -5.44
CA GLN A 19 33.42 -20.99 -5.65
C GLN A 19 32.75 -20.87 -7.02
N LEU A 20 33.37 -21.39 -8.08
CA LEU A 20 32.80 -21.41 -9.42
C LEU A 20 31.51 -22.27 -9.47
N PHE A 21 31.51 -23.43 -8.82
CA PHE A 21 30.34 -24.33 -8.78
C PHE A 21 29.19 -23.74 -7.97
N THR A 22 29.49 -23.07 -6.85
CA THR A 22 28.52 -22.35 -6.02
C THR A 22 27.94 -21.15 -6.78
N GLN A 23 28.77 -20.44 -7.56
CA GLN A 23 28.28 -19.38 -8.45
C GLN A 23 27.43 -19.94 -9.60
N ILE A 24 27.76 -21.10 -10.17
CA ILE A 24 26.96 -21.78 -11.20
C ILE A 24 25.61 -22.25 -10.64
N GLN A 25 25.56 -22.78 -9.42
CA GLN A 25 24.31 -23.17 -8.76
C GLN A 25 23.42 -21.97 -8.38
N ASN A 26 24.02 -20.88 -7.89
CA ASN A 26 23.32 -19.62 -7.71
C ASN A 26 22.81 -19.05 -9.04
N LEU A 27 23.56 -19.22 -10.13
CA LEU A 27 23.10 -18.94 -11.49
C LEU A 27 21.91 -19.84 -11.88
N GLY A 28 21.94 -21.13 -11.53
CA GLY A 28 20.87 -22.10 -11.82
C GLY A 28 19.55 -21.76 -11.12
N ASN A 29 19.59 -21.42 -9.84
CA ASN A 29 18.40 -21.01 -9.08
C ASN A 29 17.85 -19.64 -9.52
N LEU A 30 18.76 -18.71 -9.88
CA LEU A 30 18.40 -17.46 -10.52
C LEU A 30 17.77 -17.72 -11.90
N VAL A 31 18.28 -18.68 -12.68
CA VAL A 31 17.74 -19.09 -13.97
C VAL A 31 16.32 -19.63 -13.82
N VAL A 32 16.01 -20.49 -12.84
CA VAL A 32 14.63 -20.99 -12.66
C VAL A 32 13.65 -19.88 -12.27
N LEU A 33 14.05 -18.96 -11.38
CA LEU A 33 13.25 -17.79 -11.00
C LEU A 33 13.08 -16.80 -12.17
N LEU A 34 14.11 -16.66 -13.01
CA LEU A 34 14.14 -15.79 -14.19
C LEU A 34 13.52 -16.44 -15.43
N ILE A 35 13.31 -17.76 -15.50
CA ILE A 35 12.74 -18.44 -16.67
C ILE A 35 11.34 -17.87 -17.01
N PRO A 36 10.38 -17.71 -16.06
CA PRO A 36 9.11 -17.08 -16.36
C PRO A 36 9.24 -15.62 -16.84
N VAL A 37 10.16 -14.85 -16.25
CA VAL A 37 10.47 -13.47 -16.67
C VAL A 37 11.15 -13.44 -18.03
N GLY A 38 11.99 -14.42 -18.31
CA GLY A 38 12.71 -14.63 -19.55
C GLY A 38 11.78 -15.04 -20.67
N ILE A 39 10.83 -15.94 -20.41
CA ILE A 39 9.78 -16.34 -21.36
C ILE A 39 8.85 -15.17 -21.65
N ILE A 40 8.33 -14.50 -20.62
CA ILE A 40 7.48 -13.31 -20.81
C ILE A 40 8.27 -12.20 -21.48
N GLY A 41 9.53 -11.99 -21.09
CA GLY A 41 10.46 -11.03 -21.67
C GLY A 41 10.72 -11.32 -23.13
N PHE A 42 11.05 -12.55 -23.47
CA PHE A 42 11.28 -13.04 -24.84
C PHE A 42 10.01 -12.89 -25.68
N TRP A 43 8.85 -13.26 -25.17
CA TRP A 43 7.57 -13.05 -25.85
C TRP A 43 7.31 -11.55 -26.09
N ARG A 44 7.47 -10.71 -25.06
CA ARG A 44 7.19 -9.27 -25.14
C ARG A 44 8.17 -8.53 -26.04
N TRP A 45 9.43 -8.92 -26.05
CA TRP A 45 10.46 -8.35 -26.91
C TRP A 45 10.41 -8.91 -28.32
N GLY A 46 10.17 -10.21 -28.48
CA GLY A 46 9.94 -10.85 -29.78
C GLY A 46 8.74 -10.22 -30.48
N LEU A 47 7.62 -10.03 -29.77
CA LEU A 47 6.45 -9.37 -30.33
C LEU A 47 6.72 -7.90 -30.67
N TRP A 48 7.44 -7.17 -29.80
CA TRP A 48 7.85 -5.81 -30.12
C TRP A 48 8.78 -5.75 -31.35
N LEU A 49 9.72 -6.69 -31.47
CA LEU A 49 10.65 -6.78 -32.59
C LEU A 49 9.91 -7.11 -33.89
N VAL A 50 8.99 -8.07 -33.88
CA VAL A 50 8.12 -8.39 -35.02
C VAL A 50 7.34 -7.15 -35.45
N ARG A 51 6.71 -6.43 -34.51
CA ARG A 51 6.00 -5.18 -34.80
C ARG A 51 6.92 -4.13 -35.41
N LYS A 52 8.15 -4.01 -34.92
CA LYS A 52 9.14 -3.07 -35.46
C LYS A 52 9.61 -3.44 -36.84
N ILE A 53 9.92 -4.71 -37.10
CA ILE A 53 10.38 -5.20 -38.41
C ILE A 53 9.27 -5.03 -39.46
N VAL A 54 8.05 -5.47 -39.14
CA VAL A 54 6.90 -5.33 -40.04
C VAL A 54 6.54 -3.86 -40.22
N GLY A 55 6.47 -3.09 -39.14
CA GLY A 55 6.18 -1.65 -39.19
C GLY A 55 7.26 -0.82 -39.90
N ALA A 56 8.52 -1.28 -39.95
CA ALA A 56 9.59 -0.62 -40.69
C ALA A 56 9.41 -0.70 -42.22
N ARG A 57 8.61 -1.66 -42.71
CA ARG A 57 8.23 -1.76 -44.12
C ARG A 57 7.07 -0.82 -44.49
N TYR A 58 6.44 -0.17 -43.51
CA TYR A 58 5.39 0.79 -43.76
C TYR A 58 5.90 1.96 -44.59
N ARG A 59 5.17 2.32 -45.64
CA ARG A 59 5.39 3.52 -46.44
C ARG A 59 4.06 4.27 -46.57
N PRO A 60 3.99 5.56 -46.20
CA PRO A 60 2.79 6.35 -46.46
C PRO A 60 2.61 6.52 -47.97
N LEU A 61 1.36 6.58 -48.42
CA LEU A 61 1.07 6.87 -49.82
C LEU A 61 1.47 8.32 -50.15
N VAL A 62 2.05 8.53 -51.31
CA VAL A 62 2.28 9.89 -51.82
C VAL A 62 1.03 10.27 -52.63
N PRO A 63 0.46 11.48 -52.45
CA PRO A 63 -0.70 11.91 -53.24
C PRO A 63 -0.42 11.76 -54.74
N SER A 64 -1.23 10.95 -55.42
CA SER A 64 -1.16 10.66 -56.86
C SER A 64 -1.86 11.71 -57.73
N GLY A 65 -2.51 12.72 -57.11
CA GLY A 65 -3.39 13.68 -57.79
C GLY A 65 -4.87 13.36 -57.65
N TYR A 66 -5.24 12.31 -56.90
CA TYR A 66 -6.64 12.01 -56.56
C TYR A 66 -7.30 13.20 -55.87
N THR A 67 -8.42 13.66 -56.43
CA THR A 67 -9.25 14.75 -55.88
C THR A 67 -10.70 14.29 -55.80
N THR A 68 -11.38 14.69 -54.73
CA THR A 68 -12.80 14.39 -54.51
C THR A 68 -13.40 15.46 -53.59
N SER A 69 -14.74 15.49 -53.52
CA SER A 69 -15.45 16.38 -52.61
C SER A 69 -15.27 15.96 -51.16
N THR A 70 -14.99 16.94 -50.29
CA THR A 70 -14.66 16.72 -48.88
C THR A 70 -15.53 17.54 -47.94
N SER A 71 -16.03 16.90 -46.88
CA SER A 71 -16.78 17.57 -45.81
C SER A 71 -16.09 17.35 -44.47
N ILE A 72 -15.82 18.42 -43.73
CA ILE A 72 -15.37 18.37 -42.34
C ILE A 72 -16.59 18.46 -41.44
N VAL A 73 -16.74 17.52 -40.51
CA VAL A 73 -17.79 17.51 -39.50
C VAL A 73 -17.13 17.59 -38.13
N THR A 74 -17.45 18.63 -37.37
CA THR A 74 -16.91 18.84 -36.02
C THR A 74 -18.02 19.03 -34.99
N PRO A 75 -18.14 18.15 -33.98
CA PRO A 75 -19.01 18.38 -32.85
C PRO A 75 -18.31 19.29 -31.82
N VAL A 76 -18.99 20.35 -31.37
CA VAL A 76 -18.43 21.36 -30.45
C VAL A 76 -19.27 21.48 -29.19
N TYR A 77 -18.61 21.54 -28.03
CA TYR A 77 -19.23 21.90 -26.76
C TYR A 77 -18.18 22.44 -25.79
N ASN A 78 -18.48 23.59 -25.18
CA ASN A 78 -17.71 24.32 -24.17
C ASN A 78 -16.21 24.26 -24.45
N GLU A 79 -15.85 24.53 -25.71
CA GLU A 79 -14.47 24.63 -26.14
C GLU A 79 -13.98 26.06 -25.93
N GLU A 80 -12.68 26.22 -25.75
CA GLU A 80 -12.11 27.56 -25.66
C GLU A 80 -12.19 28.22 -27.06
N PRO A 81 -12.82 29.40 -27.22
CA PRO A 81 -13.08 29.98 -28.53
C PRO A 81 -11.82 30.20 -29.38
N THR A 82 -10.69 30.60 -28.77
CA THR A 82 -9.45 30.80 -29.54
C THR A 82 -8.85 29.49 -30.04
N VAL A 83 -8.92 28.41 -29.26
CA VAL A 83 -8.51 27.06 -29.67
C VAL A 83 -9.39 26.57 -30.83
N PHE A 84 -10.71 26.75 -30.73
CA PHE A 84 -11.63 26.37 -31.79
C PHE A 84 -11.39 27.18 -33.06
N ARG A 85 -11.16 28.49 -32.95
CA ARG A 85 -10.85 29.35 -34.09
C ARG A 85 -9.56 28.93 -34.79
N ASN A 86 -8.50 28.68 -34.04
CA ASN A 86 -7.23 28.18 -34.59
C ASN A 86 -7.40 26.85 -35.34
N ALA A 87 -8.28 25.97 -34.85
CA ALA A 87 -8.58 24.71 -35.53
C ALA A 87 -9.27 24.96 -36.88
N LEU A 88 -10.34 25.78 -36.90
CA LEU A 88 -11.05 26.16 -38.12
C LEU A 88 -10.11 26.76 -39.18
N ASP A 89 -9.27 27.72 -38.79
CA ASP A 89 -8.32 28.36 -39.70
C ASP A 89 -7.29 27.34 -40.27
N SER A 90 -6.85 26.37 -39.45
CA SER A 90 -5.95 25.30 -39.92
C SER A 90 -6.60 24.34 -40.91
N TRP A 91 -7.90 24.08 -40.76
CA TRP A 91 -8.65 23.24 -41.69
C TRP A 91 -8.91 23.97 -43.00
N LEU A 92 -9.31 25.24 -42.94
CA LEU A 92 -9.51 26.10 -44.10
C LEU A 92 -8.24 26.18 -44.95
N ALA A 93 -7.07 26.31 -44.32
CA ALA A 93 -5.78 26.33 -45.00
C ALA A 93 -5.45 25.04 -45.80
N ASN A 94 -6.18 23.95 -45.57
CA ASN A 94 -6.05 22.69 -46.30
C ASN A 94 -7.07 22.55 -47.46
N GLY A 95 -7.93 23.54 -47.69
CA GLY A 95 -8.85 23.63 -48.83
C GLY A 95 -9.99 22.60 -48.87
N PRO A 96 -10.77 22.36 -47.80
CA PRO A 96 -11.96 21.51 -47.85
C PRO A 96 -13.09 22.15 -48.66
N ASN A 97 -14.05 21.35 -49.13
CA ASN A 97 -15.23 21.88 -49.84
C ASN A 97 -16.32 22.35 -48.88
N GLU A 98 -16.48 21.66 -47.75
CA GLU A 98 -17.53 21.92 -46.78
C GLU A 98 -17.02 21.78 -45.33
N ILE A 99 -17.41 22.69 -44.43
CA ILE A 99 -17.18 22.62 -42.98
C ILE A 99 -18.51 22.72 -42.25
N ILE A 100 -18.88 21.68 -41.52
CA ILE A 100 -20.10 21.54 -40.74
C ILE A 100 -19.74 21.53 -39.25
N ALA A 101 -20.16 22.55 -38.52
CA ALA A 101 -20.06 22.57 -37.07
C ALA A 101 -21.40 22.20 -36.44
N VAL A 102 -21.40 21.17 -35.59
CA VAL A 102 -22.56 20.75 -34.80
C VAL A 102 -22.33 21.15 -33.36
N ILE A 103 -22.89 22.28 -32.97
CA ILE A 103 -22.63 22.94 -31.68
C ILE A 103 -23.83 22.78 -30.77
N ASP A 104 -23.58 22.50 -29.48
CA ASP A 104 -24.64 22.47 -28.49
C ASP A 104 -25.29 23.85 -28.30
N TYR A 105 -26.59 23.87 -28.06
CA TYR A 105 -27.35 25.10 -27.87
C TYR A 105 -26.90 25.94 -26.67
N SER A 106 -26.23 25.34 -25.66
CA SER A 106 -25.74 26.08 -24.49
C SER A 106 -24.36 26.73 -24.68
N ASP A 107 -23.66 26.42 -25.77
CA ASP A 107 -22.31 26.96 -26.05
C ASP A 107 -22.39 28.22 -26.93
N GLU A 108 -22.98 29.29 -26.38
CA GLU A 108 -23.18 30.55 -27.09
C GLU A 108 -21.87 31.16 -27.61
N THR A 109 -20.77 30.99 -26.88
CA THR A 109 -19.46 31.54 -27.27
C THR A 109 -18.91 30.87 -28.54
N CYS A 110 -18.98 29.54 -28.65
CA CYS A 110 -18.54 28.86 -29.87
C CYS A 110 -19.50 29.05 -31.04
N ILE A 111 -20.81 29.21 -30.77
CA ILE A 111 -21.80 29.58 -31.80
C ILE A 111 -21.45 30.93 -32.43
N GLN A 112 -21.17 31.95 -31.61
CA GLN A 112 -20.77 33.26 -32.09
C GLN A 112 -19.45 33.22 -32.87
N GLU A 113 -18.48 32.44 -32.38
CA GLU A 113 -17.18 32.33 -33.06
C GLU A 113 -17.29 31.62 -34.42
N PHE A 114 -18.13 30.59 -34.55
CA PHE A 114 -18.38 29.95 -35.83
C PHE A 114 -19.12 30.87 -36.81
N ARG A 115 -20.06 31.70 -36.34
CA ARG A 115 -20.75 32.68 -37.20
C ARG A 115 -19.77 33.70 -37.79
N LYS A 116 -18.83 34.21 -37.00
CA LYS A 116 -17.76 35.10 -37.51
C LYS A 116 -16.89 34.39 -38.56
N PHE A 117 -16.60 33.12 -38.36
CA PHE A 117 -15.86 32.31 -39.33
C PHE A 117 -16.66 32.10 -40.62
N GLU A 118 -17.95 31.80 -40.52
CA GLU A 118 -18.90 31.66 -41.64
C GLU A 118 -19.01 32.96 -42.45
N GLU A 119 -19.15 34.12 -41.80
CA GLU A 119 -19.15 35.44 -42.46
C GLU A 119 -17.85 35.71 -43.23
N ALA A 120 -16.69 35.41 -42.62
CA ALA A 120 -15.39 35.56 -43.26
C ALA A 120 -15.19 34.62 -44.46
N CYS A 121 -15.70 33.39 -44.38
CA CYS A 121 -15.65 32.42 -45.48
C CYS A 121 -16.62 32.78 -46.61
N ALA A 122 -17.82 33.29 -46.27
CA ALA A 122 -18.81 33.74 -47.25
C ALA A 122 -18.29 34.93 -48.06
N ALA A 123 -17.58 35.87 -47.43
CA ALA A 123 -16.98 37.01 -48.11
C ALA A 123 -15.88 36.62 -49.13
N THR A 124 -15.22 35.49 -48.92
CA THR A 124 -14.11 35.01 -49.77
C THR A 124 -14.52 33.89 -50.73
N GLY A 125 -15.68 33.25 -50.52
CA GLY A 125 -16.12 32.06 -51.25
C GLY A 125 -15.22 30.84 -51.03
N ALA A 126 -14.39 30.84 -49.98
CA ALA A 126 -13.29 29.88 -49.82
C ALA A 126 -13.77 28.46 -49.47
N VAL A 127 -14.90 28.32 -48.77
CA VAL A 127 -15.47 27.03 -48.33
C VAL A 127 -16.96 27.16 -48.05
N THR A 128 -17.74 26.09 -48.26
CA THR A 128 -19.14 26.04 -47.81
C THR A 128 -19.18 25.79 -46.31
N THR A 129 -19.85 26.64 -45.53
CA THR A 129 -19.98 26.44 -44.08
C THR A 129 -21.43 26.12 -43.72
N ARG A 130 -21.62 25.32 -42.66
CA ARG A 130 -22.94 25.00 -42.13
C ARG A 130 -22.90 24.86 -40.62
N LEU A 131 -23.70 25.67 -39.94
CA LEU A 131 -23.92 25.56 -38.50
C LEU A 131 -25.18 24.73 -38.18
N ILE A 132 -25.04 23.71 -37.35
CA ILE A 132 -26.16 22.98 -36.74
C ILE A 132 -26.13 23.24 -35.24
N VAL A 133 -27.12 23.96 -34.73
CA VAL A 133 -27.32 24.11 -33.28
C VAL A 133 -28.19 22.97 -32.78
N THR A 134 -27.61 22.03 -32.04
CA THR A 134 -28.31 20.82 -31.59
C THR A 134 -28.73 20.91 -30.12
N ARG A 135 -29.92 20.37 -29.82
CA ARG A 135 -30.39 20.11 -28.45
C ARG A 135 -30.23 18.64 -28.05
N LYS A 136 -29.76 17.78 -28.96
CA LYS A 136 -29.62 16.34 -28.74
C LYS A 136 -28.34 16.05 -27.98
N SER A 137 -28.48 15.39 -26.83
CA SER A 137 -27.33 15.12 -25.95
C SER A 137 -26.31 14.12 -26.47
N GLY A 138 -25.04 14.56 -26.43
CA GLY A 138 -23.85 13.73 -26.59
C GLY A 138 -23.19 13.82 -27.97
N LYS A 139 -21.87 13.66 -27.97
CA LYS A 139 -21.01 13.74 -29.17
C LYS A 139 -21.46 12.82 -30.31
N ARG A 140 -21.93 11.60 -30.00
CA ARG A 140 -22.39 10.63 -31.00
C ARG A 140 -23.61 11.11 -31.77
N ALA A 141 -24.57 11.76 -31.09
CA ALA A 141 -25.75 12.32 -31.76
C ALA A 141 -25.35 13.48 -32.67
N ALA A 142 -24.47 14.37 -32.19
CA ALA A 142 -23.93 15.47 -32.97
C ALA A 142 -23.17 14.99 -34.22
N LEU A 143 -22.35 13.94 -34.10
CA LEU A 143 -21.66 13.34 -35.24
C LEU A 143 -22.65 12.76 -36.26
N VAL A 144 -23.72 12.08 -35.82
CA VAL A 144 -24.74 11.53 -36.71
C VAL A 144 -25.46 12.64 -37.47
N ASP A 145 -25.90 13.68 -36.77
CA ASP A 145 -26.57 14.84 -37.40
C ASP A 145 -25.66 15.50 -38.45
N GLY A 146 -24.37 15.67 -38.14
CA GLY A 146 -23.39 16.24 -39.07
C GLY A 146 -23.08 15.34 -40.27
N ILE A 147 -22.94 14.02 -40.07
CA ILE A 147 -22.68 13.05 -41.16
C ILE A 147 -23.87 12.96 -42.12
N GLN A 148 -25.10 13.03 -41.61
CA GLN A 148 -26.32 12.94 -42.42
C GLN A 148 -26.46 14.11 -43.41
N VAL A 149 -25.98 15.29 -43.04
CA VAL A 149 -26.07 16.49 -43.86
C VAL A 149 -24.86 16.74 -44.76
N ALA A 150 -23.77 16.00 -44.53
CA ALA A 150 -22.52 16.14 -45.27
C ALA A 150 -22.68 15.69 -46.73
N ASN A 151 -22.19 16.53 -47.65
CA ASN A 151 -22.33 16.33 -49.09
C ASN A 151 -21.09 15.72 -49.75
N GLY A 152 -19.92 15.85 -49.12
CA GLY A 152 -18.66 15.34 -49.63
C GLY A 152 -18.65 13.82 -49.73
N GLU A 153 -18.03 13.31 -50.80
CA GLU A 153 -17.78 11.88 -50.95
C GLU A 153 -16.93 11.34 -49.78
N ILE A 154 -15.99 12.16 -49.31
CA ILE A 154 -15.12 11.86 -48.18
C ILE A 154 -15.43 12.80 -47.00
N ILE A 155 -15.70 12.21 -45.84
CA ILE A 155 -16.07 12.92 -44.61
C ILE A 155 -14.93 12.84 -43.61
N PHE A 156 -14.47 13.99 -43.14
CA PHE A 156 -13.51 14.15 -42.06
C PHE A 156 -14.27 14.41 -40.76
N LEU A 157 -14.16 13.49 -39.80
CA LEU A 157 -14.62 13.71 -38.43
C LEU A 157 -13.45 14.28 -37.63
N VAL A 158 -13.61 15.51 -37.13
CA VAL A 158 -12.51 16.27 -36.51
C VAL A 158 -12.93 16.80 -35.15
N ASP A 159 -12.10 16.56 -34.13
CA ASP A 159 -12.33 17.15 -32.80
C ASP A 159 -12.09 18.66 -32.87
N SER A 160 -12.91 19.45 -32.15
CA SER A 160 -12.91 20.92 -32.18
C SER A 160 -11.60 21.58 -31.70
N ASP A 161 -10.67 20.81 -31.13
CA ASP A 161 -9.37 21.26 -30.63
C ASP A 161 -8.19 20.81 -31.51
N THR A 162 -8.45 20.21 -32.68
CA THR A 162 -7.41 19.58 -33.50
C THR A 162 -6.89 20.51 -34.59
N ILE A 163 -5.59 20.80 -34.56
CA ILE A 163 -4.89 21.65 -35.53
C ILE A 163 -4.25 20.78 -36.62
N TRP A 164 -4.46 21.12 -37.90
CA TRP A 164 -3.86 20.42 -39.03
C TRP A 164 -2.52 21.03 -39.44
N GLU A 165 -1.56 20.17 -39.84
CA GLU A 165 -0.39 20.61 -40.60
C GLU A 165 -0.78 20.99 -42.04
N LYS A 166 0.16 21.53 -42.82
CA LYS A 166 -0.02 21.71 -44.26
C LYS A 166 -0.17 20.36 -44.96
N ASP A 167 -1.00 20.33 -45.99
CA ASP A 167 -1.27 19.17 -46.86
C ASP A 167 -1.87 17.94 -46.16
N VAL A 168 -2.51 18.09 -44.99
CA VAL A 168 -3.18 16.98 -44.30
C VAL A 168 -4.30 16.41 -45.16
N LEU A 169 -5.14 17.26 -45.76
CA LEU A 169 -6.27 16.84 -46.59
C LEU A 169 -5.82 16.02 -47.81
N PRO A 170 -4.97 16.54 -48.74
CA PRO A 170 -4.57 15.79 -49.93
C PRO A 170 -3.84 14.49 -49.58
N ARG A 171 -3.10 14.45 -48.47
CA ARG A 171 -2.46 13.22 -47.99
C ARG A 171 -3.46 12.22 -47.46
N ALA A 172 -4.44 12.67 -46.66
CA ALA A 172 -5.41 11.78 -46.03
C ALA A 172 -6.46 11.22 -47.01
N ILE A 173 -6.73 11.91 -48.13
CA ILE A 173 -7.64 11.39 -49.16
C ILE A 173 -6.98 10.39 -50.12
N ALA A 174 -5.65 10.42 -50.27
CA ALA A 174 -4.93 9.57 -51.23
C ALA A 174 -5.29 8.06 -51.14
N PRO A 175 -5.49 7.45 -49.96
CA PRO A 175 -5.88 6.05 -49.88
C PRO A 175 -7.29 5.72 -50.42
N PHE A 176 -8.17 6.71 -50.61
CA PHE A 176 -9.53 6.49 -51.13
C PHE A 176 -9.60 6.35 -52.65
N GLU A 177 -8.48 6.49 -53.35
CA GLU A 177 -8.38 6.05 -54.75
C GLU A 177 -8.72 4.54 -54.87
N ASP A 178 -8.43 3.75 -53.83
CA ASP A 178 -8.95 2.39 -53.69
C ASP A 178 -10.44 2.42 -53.27
N PRO A 179 -11.37 1.93 -54.12
CA PRO A 179 -12.80 1.95 -53.84
C PRO A 179 -13.17 1.08 -52.62
N GLU A 180 -12.33 0.13 -52.19
CA GLU A 180 -12.58 -0.71 -51.02
C GLU A 180 -12.16 -0.05 -49.70
N VAL A 181 -11.48 1.10 -49.76
CA VAL A 181 -11.11 1.87 -48.57
C VAL A 181 -12.32 2.66 -48.07
N GLY A 182 -12.74 2.33 -46.86
CA GLY A 182 -13.84 3.00 -46.17
C GLY A 182 -13.38 4.00 -45.13
N GLY A 183 -12.13 3.95 -44.67
CA GLY A 183 -11.63 4.91 -43.67
C GLY A 183 -10.12 5.03 -43.53
N VAL A 184 -9.66 6.21 -43.12
CA VAL A 184 -8.25 6.58 -42.98
C VAL A 184 -8.01 7.30 -41.65
N THR A 185 -6.90 6.98 -40.96
CA THR A 185 -6.44 7.74 -39.77
C THR A 185 -5.16 8.49 -40.05
N THR A 186 -5.02 9.64 -39.40
CA THR A 186 -3.83 10.52 -39.50
C THR A 186 -2.82 10.22 -38.39
N ARG A 187 -1.59 10.71 -38.56
CA ARG A 187 -0.59 10.78 -37.49
C ARG A 187 -0.97 11.89 -36.51
N GLN A 188 -0.85 11.62 -35.22
CA GLN A 188 -1.21 12.59 -34.19
C GLN A 188 -0.06 12.87 -33.24
N ASN A 189 0.06 14.12 -32.80
CA ASN A 189 1.01 14.56 -31.79
C ASN A 189 0.42 15.64 -30.87
N VAL A 190 1.12 15.94 -29.77
CA VAL A 190 0.76 17.09 -28.95
C VAL A 190 1.41 18.34 -29.52
N LEU A 191 0.65 19.44 -29.60
CA LEU A 191 1.17 20.74 -30.01
C LEU A 191 2.11 21.27 -28.92
N ALA A 192 3.39 21.47 -29.26
CA ALA A 192 4.40 22.08 -28.39
C ALA A 192 4.34 21.65 -26.90
N PRO A 193 4.47 20.35 -26.56
CA PRO A 193 4.31 19.85 -25.19
C PRO A 193 5.35 20.45 -24.23
N LYS A 194 4.87 21.18 -23.22
CA LYS A 194 5.71 21.86 -22.20
C LYS A 194 5.72 21.09 -20.88
N THR A 195 4.55 20.69 -20.39
CA THR A 195 4.35 20.02 -19.10
C THR A 195 4.70 18.53 -19.14
N ILE A 196 4.91 17.92 -17.97
CA ILE A 196 5.13 16.46 -17.83
C ILE A 196 3.97 15.68 -18.47
N ALA A 197 2.73 16.06 -18.20
CA ALA A 197 1.55 15.40 -18.75
C ALA A 197 1.49 15.46 -20.29
N GLN A 198 1.72 16.63 -20.87
CA GLN A 198 1.76 16.82 -22.33
C GLN A 198 2.92 16.05 -22.98
N ARG A 199 4.10 16.03 -22.36
CA ARG A 199 5.26 15.27 -22.86
C ARG A 199 5.01 13.76 -22.82
N LEU A 200 4.45 13.24 -21.72
CA LEU A 200 4.02 11.84 -21.64
C LEU A 200 2.98 11.51 -22.70
N PHE A 201 2.01 12.41 -22.90
CA PHE A 201 0.98 12.21 -23.91
C PHE A 201 1.55 12.17 -25.33
N ASP A 202 2.44 13.10 -25.69
CA ASP A 202 3.12 13.11 -27.00
C ASP A 202 3.94 11.85 -27.23
N LEU A 203 4.63 11.35 -26.19
CA LEU A 203 5.37 10.09 -26.22
C LEU A 203 4.44 8.89 -26.47
N TYR A 204 3.29 8.81 -25.79
CA TYR A 204 2.31 7.75 -26.04
C TYR A 204 1.71 7.79 -27.44
N LEU A 205 1.49 8.99 -27.98
CA LEU A 205 1.04 9.16 -29.37
C LEU A 205 2.10 8.67 -30.36
N ASP A 206 3.37 9.00 -30.14
CA ASP A 206 4.45 8.49 -30.98
C ASP A 206 4.55 6.96 -30.94
N ILE A 207 4.49 6.33 -29.77
CA ILE A 207 4.49 4.86 -29.67
C ILE A 207 3.30 4.27 -30.45
N ARG A 208 2.11 4.87 -30.31
CA ARG A 208 0.92 4.41 -31.03
C ARG A 208 1.10 4.53 -32.55
N TYR A 209 1.47 5.70 -33.05
CA TYR A 209 1.44 5.98 -34.48
C TYR A 209 2.70 5.52 -35.22
N LEU A 210 3.88 5.52 -34.58
CA LEU A 210 5.13 5.08 -35.19
C LEU A 210 5.43 3.60 -34.99
N GLU A 211 4.65 2.90 -34.16
CA GLU A 211 4.82 1.46 -33.89
C GLU A 211 3.53 0.68 -34.11
N GLU A 212 2.51 0.89 -33.28
CA GLU A 212 1.26 0.09 -33.30
C GLU A 212 0.53 0.22 -34.64
N ILE A 213 0.24 1.44 -35.07
CA ILE A 213 -0.57 1.68 -36.26
C ILE A 213 0.22 1.35 -37.53
N ARG A 214 1.53 1.67 -37.60
CA ARG A 214 2.39 1.22 -38.72
C ARG A 214 2.40 -0.29 -38.86
N PHE A 215 2.57 -1.00 -37.74
CA PHE A 215 2.55 -2.47 -37.75
C PHE A 215 1.24 -3.00 -38.33
N LEU A 216 0.10 -2.53 -37.81
CA LEU A 216 -1.20 -3.01 -38.26
C LEU A 216 -1.48 -2.63 -39.72
N ALA A 217 -1.16 -1.39 -40.12
CA ALA A 217 -1.35 -0.91 -41.48
C ALA A 217 -0.49 -1.65 -42.51
N THR A 218 0.70 -2.13 -42.13
CA THR A 218 1.52 -2.97 -43.01
C THR A 218 1.04 -4.42 -43.02
N ALA A 219 0.58 -4.92 -41.87
CA ALA A 219 0.22 -6.33 -41.71
C ALA A 219 -1.18 -6.66 -42.27
N GLY A 220 -2.00 -5.66 -42.54
CA GLY A 220 -3.28 -5.84 -43.23
C GLY A 220 -4.13 -4.58 -43.26
N ASP A 221 -5.38 -4.76 -43.66
CA ASP A 221 -6.33 -3.69 -43.95
C ASP A 221 -7.17 -3.27 -42.73
N ALA A 222 -6.68 -3.56 -41.53
CA ALA A 222 -7.45 -3.49 -40.30
C ALA A 222 -6.68 -2.78 -39.18
N LEU A 223 -7.34 -1.85 -38.48
CA LEU A 223 -6.74 -0.99 -37.46
C LEU A 223 -7.56 -1.00 -36.17
N THR A 224 -6.89 -0.71 -35.05
CA THR A 224 -7.51 -0.71 -33.72
C THR A 224 -8.49 0.43 -33.50
N CYS A 225 -8.27 1.59 -34.12
CA CYS A 225 -9.11 2.77 -34.02
C CYS A 225 -8.59 3.88 -34.94
N LEU A 226 -9.49 4.41 -35.79
CA LEU A 226 -9.33 5.68 -36.48
C LEU A 226 -9.69 6.79 -35.50
N SER A 227 -8.70 7.51 -34.99
CA SER A 227 -8.91 8.38 -33.82
C SER A 227 -9.67 9.66 -34.17
N GLY A 228 -10.61 10.02 -33.30
CA GLY A 228 -11.55 11.14 -33.51
C GLY A 228 -10.94 12.54 -33.67
N ARG A 229 -9.66 12.76 -33.31
CA ARG A 229 -8.95 14.03 -33.59
C ARG A 229 -9.03 14.38 -35.07
N THR A 230 -8.73 13.42 -35.94
CA THR A 230 -9.03 13.47 -37.37
C THR A 230 -9.17 12.03 -37.88
N ALA A 231 -10.40 11.60 -38.13
CA ALA A 231 -10.70 10.32 -38.75
C ALA A 231 -11.48 10.57 -40.04
N VAL A 232 -11.07 9.94 -41.13
CA VAL A 232 -11.60 10.19 -42.47
C VAL A 232 -12.38 8.97 -42.93
N TYR A 233 -13.54 9.17 -43.56
CA TYR A 233 -14.44 8.10 -43.95
C TYR A 233 -15.01 8.33 -45.34
N ARG A 234 -15.21 7.25 -46.10
CA ARG A 234 -16.03 7.29 -47.30
C ARG A 234 -17.49 7.42 -46.90
N ARG A 235 -18.21 8.41 -47.45
CA ARG A 235 -19.61 8.69 -47.10
C ARG A 235 -20.51 7.48 -47.28
N SER A 236 -20.39 6.79 -48.42
CA SER A 236 -21.17 5.57 -48.72
C SER A 236 -20.90 4.42 -47.73
N ALA A 237 -19.71 4.37 -47.13
CA ALA A 237 -19.32 3.35 -46.16
C ALA A 237 -19.82 3.68 -44.74
N VAL A 238 -19.79 4.95 -44.35
CA VAL A 238 -20.07 5.37 -42.97
C VAL A 238 -21.55 5.65 -42.70
N LEU A 239 -22.28 6.21 -43.68
CA LEU A 239 -23.67 6.63 -43.52
C LEU A 239 -24.62 5.47 -43.11
N PRO A 240 -24.49 4.23 -43.62
CA PRO A 240 -25.33 3.11 -43.18
C PRO A 240 -25.10 2.68 -41.72
N LEU A 241 -23.98 3.11 -41.11
CA LEU A 241 -23.55 2.65 -39.78
C LEU A 241 -24.04 3.56 -38.64
N MET A 242 -24.75 4.64 -38.96
CA MET A 242 -25.15 5.68 -37.99
C MET A 242 -26.03 5.14 -36.86
N ASP A 243 -26.98 4.24 -37.16
CA ASP A 243 -27.81 3.62 -36.12
C ASP A 243 -26.98 2.78 -35.15
N GLY A 244 -26.05 1.97 -35.68
CA GLY A 244 -25.13 1.15 -34.88
C GLY A 244 -24.15 1.95 -34.02
N LEU A 245 -23.92 3.22 -34.35
CA LEU A 245 -23.15 4.19 -33.56
C LEU A 245 -24.02 4.86 -32.48
N ALA A 246 -25.21 5.35 -32.86
CA ALA A 246 -26.12 6.11 -31.99
C ALA A 246 -26.76 5.26 -30.89
N ASN A 247 -27.08 3.99 -31.21
CA ASN A 247 -27.87 3.10 -30.37
C ASN A 247 -27.05 1.92 -29.81
N GLU A 248 -25.72 2.05 -29.77
CA GLU A 248 -24.86 1.04 -29.17
C GLU A 248 -25.21 0.78 -27.70
N THR A 249 -25.41 -0.49 -27.36
CA THR A 249 -25.52 -0.98 -25.99
C THR A 249 -24.38 -1.94 -25.67
N PHE A 250 -23.91 -1.92 -24.41
CA PHE A 250 -22.96 -2.87 -23.87
C PHE A 250 -23.47 -3.34 -22.51
N TRP A 251 -23.67 -4.67 -22.37
CA TRP A 251 -24.29 -5.31 -21.20
C TRP A 251 -25.55 -4.58 -20.70
N GLY A 252 -26.48 -4.33 -21.62
CA GLY A 252 -27.77 -3.69 -21.31
C GLY A 252 -27.73 -2.18 -21.07
N GLN A 253 -26.57 -1.53 -21.10
CA GLN A 253 -26.45 -0.07 -20.93
C GLN A 253 -26.10 0.62 -22.25
N LYS A 254 -26.80 1.73 -22.55
CA LYS A 254 -26.47 2.59 -23.69
C LYS A 254 -25.06 3.18 -23.52
N VAL A 255 -24.27 3.12 -24.59
CA VAL A 255 -22.90 3.65 -24.62
C VAL A 255 -22.93 5.09 -25.11
N ILE A 256 -22.37 6.00 -24.31
CA ILE A 256 -22.34 7.44 -24.64
C ILE A 256 -20.99 7.96 -25.15
N ALA A 257 -19.92 7.14 -25.07
CA ALA A 257 -18.55 7.57 -25.40
C ALA A 257 -17.76 6.50 -26.18
N GLY A 258 -16.74 6.94 -26.93
CA GLY A 258 -15.90 6.08 -27.77
C GLY A 258 -16.49 5.91 -29.17
N ASP A 259 -16.94 7.03 -29.75
CA ASP A 259 -17.42 7.17 -31.13
C ASP A 259 -16.42 6.63 -32.16
N ASP A 260 -15.18 7.12 -32.09
CA ASP A 260 -14.08 6.80 -32.99
C ASP A 260 -13.81 5.29 -33.14
N LYS A 261 -13.57 4.58 -32.03
CA LYS A 261 -13.28 3.15 -32.05
C LYS A 261 -14.50 2.31 -32.43
N ARG A 262 -15.70 2.71 -32.00
CA ARG A 262 -16.94 2.01 -32.37
C ARG A 262 -17.17 2.10 -33.87
N LEU A 263 -17.05 3.29 -34.45
CA LEU A 263 -17.24 3.51 -35.88
C LEU A 263 -16.19 2.75 -36.70
N THR A 264 -14.93 2.73 -36.23
CA THR A 264 -13.85 1.92 -36.82
C THR A 264 -14.20 0.43 -36.85
N HIS A 265 -14.78 -0.13 -35.77
CA HIS A 265 -15.17 -1.54 -35.73
C HIS A 265 -16.39 -1.83 -36.59
N LEU A 266 -17.39 -0.94 -36.62
CA LEU A 266 -18.56 -1.09 -37.49
C LEU A 266 -18.16 -1.10 -38.98
N LEU A 267 -17.26 -0.20 -39.35
CA LEU A 267 -16.74 -0.09 -40.71
C LEU A 267 -16.01 -1.36 -41.15
N GLN A 268 -15.08 -1.85 -40.32
CA GLN A 268 -14.36 -3.11 -40.58
C GLN A 268 -15.29 -4.32 -40.56
N ALA A 269 -16.28 -4.35 -39.66
CA ALA A 269 -17.29 -5.42 -39.62
C ALA A 269 -18.17 -5.47 -40.87
N ALA A 270 -18.41 -4.31 -41.50
CA ALA A 270 -19.09 -4.19 -42.78
C ALA A 270 -18.19 -4.54 -44.00
N GLY A 271 -16.93 -4.94 -43.76
CA GLY A 271 -16.01 -5.43 -44.79
C GLY A 271 -15.13 -4.36 -45.44
N TRP A 272 -15.20 -3.10 -44.99
CA TRP A 272 -14.40 -2.02 -45.54
C TRP A 272 -12.96 -2.06 -45.04
N LYS A 273 -12.02 -1.72 -45.93
CA LYS A 273 -10.61 -1.56 -45.58
C LYS A 273 -10.39 -0.25 -44.84
N VAL A 274 -9.47 -0.29 -43.89
CA VAL A 274 -8.98 0.91 -43.21
C VAL A 274 -7.49 1.11 -43.45
N ARG A 275 -7.07 2.37 -43.54
CA ARG A 275 -5.70 2.75 -43.86
C ARG A 275 -5.14 3.74 -42.84
N TYR A 276 -3.82 3.75 -42.74
CA TYR A 276 -3.08 4.75 -41.99
C TYR A 276 -2.39 5.67 -42.99
N GLN A 277 -2.32 6.96 -42.66
CA GLN A 277 -1.54 7.92 -43.41
C GLN A 277 -0.63 8.74 -42.50
N GLU A 278 0.64 8.33 -42.42
CA GLU A 278 1.61 8.94 -41.50
C GLU A 278 1.99 10.38 -41.86
N ASN A 279 2.11 10.70 -43.16
CA ASN A 279 2.50 12.04 -43.61
C ASN A 279 1.35 13.06 -43.45
N ALA A 280 0.12 12.62 -43.17
CA ALA A 280 -0.98 13.48 -42.76
C ALA A 280 -0.90 13.64 -41.23
N ARG A 281 -0.35 14.76 -40.75
CA ARG A 281 -0.06 14.97 -39.33
C ARG A 281 -0.94 16.06 -38.71
N VAL A 282 -1.51 15.76 -37.56
CA VAL A 282 -2.40 16.67 -36.81
C VAL A 282 -1.96 16.79 -35.35
N TYR A 283 -2.35 17.88 -34.70
CA TYR A 283 -1.93 18.24 -33.35
C TYR A 283 -3.12 18.50 -32.43
N THR A 284 -2.98 18.11 -31.16
CA THR A 284 -3.92 18.46 -30.07
C THR A 284 -3.17 19.22 -28.98
N PRO A 285 -3.79 20.17 -28.26
CA PRO A 285 -3.14 20.89 -27.17
C PRO A 285 -2.72 19.98 -26.00
N GLY A 286 -3.48 18.90 -25.75
CA GLY A 286 -3.26 17.98 -24.63
C GLY A 286 -3.52 18.63 -23.26
N SER A 287 -3.80 17.81 -22.24
CA SER A 287 -4.04 18.33 -20.89
C SER A 287 -2.72 18.68 -20.18
N PRO A 288 -2.57 19.88 -19.60
CA PRO A 288 -1.36 20.29 -18.90
C PRO A 288 -1.23 19.65 -17.50
N LYS A 289 -2.35 19.24 -16.89
CA LYS A 289 -2.38 18.69 -15.52
C LYS A 289 -2.36 17.16 -15.55
N LEU A 290 -1.44 16.55 -14.79
CA LEU A 290 -1.29 15.09 -14.75
C LEU A 290 -2.57 14.36 -14.29
N GLY A 291 -3.28 14.90 -13.31
CA GLY A 291 -4.55 14.32 -12.84
C GLY A 291 -5.65 14.29 -13.92
N GLN A 292 -5.76 15.35 -14.74
CA GLN A 292 -6.69 15.40 -15.86
C GLN A 292 -6.29 14.41 -16.96
N PHE A 293 -5.00 14.33 -17.30
CA PHE A 293 -4.48 13.33 -18.24
C PHE A 293 -4.74 11.89 -17.78
N THR A 294 -4.55 11.58 -16.49
CA THR A 294 -4.86 10.27 -15.91
C THR A 294 -6.34 9.91 -16.05
N ARG A 295 -7.26 10.86 -15.78
CA ARG A 295 -8.71 10.65 -16.00
C ARG A 295 -9.03 10.38 -17.48
N GLN A 296 -8.38 11.09 -18.40
CA GLN A 296 -8.52 10.84 -19.85
C GLN A 296 -8.03 9.43 -20.22
N ARG A 297 -6.91 8.96 -19.66
CA ARG A 297 -6.40 7.59 -19.87
C ARG A 297 -7.38 6.52 -19.40
N ILE A 298 -7.96 6.68 -18.21
CA ILE A 298 -8.98 5.76 -17.68
C ILE A 298 -10.17 5.71 -18.65
N ARG A 299 -10.66 6.88 -19.10
CA ARG A 299 -11.77 6.96 -20.07
C ARG A 299 -11.47 6.21 -21.37
N TRP A 300 -10.30 6.45 -21.97
CA TRP A 300 -9.89 5.75 -23.20
C TRP A 300 -9.71 4.25 -22.97
N ALA A 301 -9.21 3.83 -21.81
CA ALA A 301 -9.08 2.43 -21.44
C ALA A 301 -10.45 1.75 -21.30
N ARG A 302 -11.43 2.37 -20.62
CA ARG A 302 -12.81 1.85 -20.52
C ARG A 302 -13.45 1.68 -21.90
N ASN A 303 -13.32 2.69 -22.76
CA ASN A 303 -13.83 2.63 -24.13
C ASN A 303 -13.15 1.51 -24.93
N SER A 304 -11.83 1.36 -24.78
CA SER A 304 -11.08 0.28 -25.43
C SER A 304 -11.57 -1.08 -24.97
N TRP A 305 -11.75 -1.30 -23.66
CA TRP A 305 -12.23 -2.57 -23.13
C TRP A 305 -13.59 -2.97 -23.70
N ARG A 306 -14.56 -2.06 -23.71
CA ARG A 306 -15.90 -2.32 -24.27
C ARG A 306 -15.83 -2.69 -25.75
N ALA A 307 -15.10 -1.92 -26.54
CA ALA A 307 -14.99 -2.13 -27.98
C ALA A 307 -14.20 -3.41 -28.32
N ASP A 308 -13.09 -3.66 -27.63
CA ASP A 308 -12.22 -4.82 -27.85
C ASP A 308 -12.90 -6.12 -27.44
N LEU A 309 -13.53 -6.17 -26.26
CA LEU A 309 -14.27 -7.36 -25.83
C LEU A 309 -15.41 -7.69 -26.80
N ARG A 310 -16.18 -6.68 -27.23
CA ARG A 310 -17.22 -6.90 -28.24
C ARG A 310 -16.65 -7.44 -29.54
N ALA A 311 -15.52 -6.90 -30.01
CA ALA A 311 -14.87 -7.36 -31.24
C ALA A 311 -14.36 -8.80 -31.11
N ILE A 312 -13.74 -9.18 -29.98
CA ILE A 312 -13.24 -10.53 -29.72
C ILE A 312 -14.36 -11.57 -29.79
N PHE A 313 -15.55 -11.24 -29.29
CA PHE A 313 -16.74 -12.11 -29.38
C PHE A 313 -17.52 -11.97 -30.70
N SER A 314 -16.98 -11.25 -31.69
CA SER A 314 -17.61 -11.09 -33.00
C SER A 314 -16.79 -11.79 -34.09
N ALA A 315 -17.46 -12.52 -34.99
CA ALA A 315 -16.79 -13.26 -36.07
C ALA A 315 -15.96 -12.37 -37.02
N TRP A 316 -16.31 -11.10 -37.19
CA TRP A 316 -15.60 -10.19 -38.10
C TRP A 316 -14.13 -9.97 -37.72
N LEU A 317 -13.79 -9.93 -36.42
CA LEU A 317 -12.42 -9.68 -35.97
C LEU A 317 -11.49 -10.81 -36.42
N TRP A 318 -11.98 -12.04 -36.38
CA TRP A 318 -11.21 -13.25 -36.73
C TRP A 318 -10.92 -13.37 -38.22
N LYS A 319 -11.61 -12.60 -39.08
CA LYS A 319 -11.23 -12.41 -40.49
C LYS A 319 -9.95 -11.60 -40.65
N HIS A 320 -9.51 -10.91 -39.59
CA HIS A 320 -8.28 -10.13 -39.55
C HIS A 320 -7.33 -10.70 -38.47
N PRO A 321 -6.65 -11.83 -38.75
CA PRO A 321 -5.92 -12.59 -37.73
C PRO A 321 -4.85 -11.78 -36.99
N VAL A 322 -4.17 -10.85 -37.67
CA VAL A 322 -3.19 -9.97 -37.03
C VAL A 322 -3.86 -9.01 -36.03
N LEU A 323 -4.99 -8.41 -36.40
CA LEU A 323 -5.75 -7.54 -35.50
C LEU A 323 -6.37 -8.32 -34.34
N ALA A 324 -6.85 -9.54 -34.60
CA ALA A 324 -7.37 -10.45 -33.58
C ALA A 324 -6.28 -10.79 -32.55
N PHE A 325 -5.12 -11.25 -33.01
CA PHE A 325 -3.96 -11.53 -32.17
C PHE A 325 -3.52 -10.29 -31.38
N TYR A 326 -3.46 -9.13 -32.04
CA TYR A 326 -3.11 -7.87 -31.39
C TYR A 326 -4.11 -7.46 -30.30
N SER A 327 -5.40 -7.69 -30.52
CA SER A 327 -6.46 -7.41 -29.55
C SER A 327 -6.38 -8.34 -28.34
N ILE A 328 -6.07 -9.62 -28.55
CA ILE A 328 -5.83 -10.60 -27.48
C ILE A 328 -4.57 -10.23 -26.69
N ASP A 329 -3.46 -9.90 -27.36
CA ASP A 329 -2.24 -9.46 -26.67
C ASP A 329 -2.49 -8.23 -25.77
N ARG A 330 -3.28 -7.27 -26.27
CA ARG A 330 -3.68 -6.08 -25.51
C ARG A 330 -4.51 -6.39 -24.27
N LEU A 331 -5.26 -7.49 -24.25
CA LEU A 331 -6.02 -7.95 -23.09
C LEU A 331 -5.08 -8.34 -21.94
N PHE A 332 -4.02 -9.09 -22.25
CA PHE A 332 -3.06 -9.58 -21.25
C PHE A 332 -1.91 -8.60 -20.93
N GLN A 333 -1.71 -7.57 -21.76
CA GLN A 333 -0.64 -6.60 -21.60
C GLN A 333 -0.56 -5.95 -20.20
N PRO A 334 -1.66 -5.50 -19.57
CA PRO A 334 -1.59 -4.90 -18.22
C PRO A 334 -1.03 -5.87 -17.18
N LEU A 335 -1.45 -7.13 -17.20
CA LEU A 335 -1.00 -8.16 -16.25
C LEU A 335 0.48 -8.47 -16.41
N THR A 336 0.90 -8.79 -17.64
CA THR A 336 2.32 -9.09 -17.92
C THR A 336 3.26 -7.90 -17.67
N SER A 337 2.76 -6.66 -17.73
CA SER A 337 3.56 -5.47 -17.44
C SER A 337 3.84 -5.31 -15.93
N LEU A 338 3.03 -5.93 -15.07
CA LEU A 338 3.22 -5.90 -13.61
C LEU A 338 4.17 -6.98 -13.10
N VAL A 339 4.50 -7.99 -13.93
CA VAL A 339 5.50 -9.01 -13.56
C VAL A 339 6.83 -8.35 -13.20
N ALA A 340 7.34 -7.45 -14.03
CA ALA A 340 8.62 -6.79 -13.79
C ALA A 340 8.69 -6.04 -12.43
N PRO A 341 7.74 -5.16 -12.05
CA PRO A 341 7.79 -4.50 -10.75
C PRO A 341 7.54 -5.46 -9.58
N THR A 342 6.77 -6.54 -9.75
CA THR A 342 6.70 -7.59 -8.73
C THR A 342 8.07 -8.19 -8.46
N TYR A 343 8.85 -8.50 -9.51
CA TYR A 343 10.22 -9.01 -9.36
C TYR A 343 11.18 -7.99 -8.75
N LEU A 344 11.04 -6.70 -9.08
CA LEU A 344 11.83 -5.64 -8.42
C LEU A 344 11.52 -5.57 -6.92
N VAL A 345 10.24 -5.64 -6.54
CA VAL A 345 9.85 -5.65 -5.12
C VAL A 345 10.38 -6.90 -4.43
N LEU A 346 10.31 -8.07 -5.08
CA LEU A 346 10.89 -9.30 -4.56
C LEU A 346 12.42 -9.18 -4.40
N SER A 347 13.15 -8.64 -5.38
CA SER A 347 14.61 -8.48 -5.27
C SER A 347 15.00 -7.56 -4.11
N ILE A 348 14.24 -6.49 -3.86
CA ILE A 348 14.43 -5.61 -2.70
C ILE A 348 14.11 -6.34 -1.39
N ILE A 349 12.98 -7.06 -1.31
CA ILE A 349 12.59 -7.85 -0.12
C ILE A 349 13.67 -8.90 0.23
N TYR A 350 14.24 -9.54 -0.79
CA TYR A 350 15.32 -10.53 -0.63
C TYR A 350 16.71 -9.91 -0.51
N ARG A 351 16.83 -8.58 -0.46
CA ARG A 351 18.10 -7.83 -0.38
C ARG A 351 19.10 -8.17 -1.50
N ASP A 352 18.59 -8.64 -2.65
CA ASP A 352 19.38 -8.89 -3.85
C ASP A 352 19.59 -7.57 -4.61
N TRP A 353 20.55 -6.79 -4.12
CA TRP A 353 20.88 -5.48 -4.67
C TRP A 353 21.47 -5.57 -6.08
N PHE A 354 22.17 -6.66 -6.41
CA PHE A 354 22.69 -6.88 -7.76
C PHE A 354 21.55 -7.02 -8.77
N THR A 355 20.60 -7.93 -8.52
CA THR A 355 19.41 -8.10 -9.39
C THR A 355 18.56 -6.83 -9.42
N THR A 356 18.42 -6.13 -8.28
CA THR A 356 17.70 -4.86 -8.21
C THR A 356 18.32 -3.82 -9.16
N VAL A 357 19.63 -3.63 -9.12
CA VAL A 357 20.35 -2.71 -10.01
C VAL A 357 20.24 -3.16 -11.47
N VAL A 358 20.41 -4.46 -11.75
CA VAL A 358 20.27 -5.02 -13.10
C VAL A 358 18.86 -4.77 -13.66
N ILE A 359 17.81 -4.98 -12.87
CA ILE A 359 16.42 -4.72 -13.29
C ILE A 359 16.22 -3.22 -13.58
N LEU A 360 16.71 -2.34 -12.71
CA LEU A 360 16.59 -0.89 -12.91
C LEU A 360 17.35 -0.41 -14.16
N LEU A 361 18.58 -0.86 -14.35
CA LEU A 361 19.37 -0.58 -15.55
C LEU A 361 18.71 -1.15 -16.79
N TRP A 362 18.23 -2.39 -16.74
CA TRP A 362 17.48 -3.01 -17.83
C TRP A 362 16.22 -2.23 -18.17
N TRP A 363 15.48 -1.71 -17.19
CA TRP A 363 14.33 -0.85 -17.45
C TRP A 363 14.73 0.44 -18.16
N LEU A 364 15.81 1.08 -17.71
CA LEU A 364 16.31 2.29 -18.35
C LEU A 364 16.70 2.02 -19.81
N VAL A 365 17.53 1.00 -20.05
CA VAL A 365 17.99 0.61 -21.39
C VAL A 365 16.82 0.17 -22.27
N SER A 366 16.01 -0.79 -21.80
CA SER A 366 14.89 -1.34 -22.57
C SER A 366 13.88 -0.28 -22.96
N ARG A 367 13.57 0.64 -22.07
CA ARG A 367 12.55 1.68 -22.31
C ARG A 367 13.09 2.74 -23.23
N THR A 368 14.38 3.10 -23.12
CA THR A 368 15.09 3.95 -24.08
C THR A 368 15.02 3.39 -25.50
N VAL A 369 15.32 2.09 -25.66
CA VAL A 369 15.26 1.41 -26.96
C VAL A 369 13.85 1.45 -27.55
N LYS A 370 12.82 1.16 -26.73
CA LYS A 370 11.43 1.18 -27.19
C LYS A 370 11.01 2.57 -27.66
N ILE A 371 11.36 3.63 -26.93
CA ILE A 371 10.98 5.00 -27.28
C ILE A 371 11.97 5.70 -28.23
N TRP A 372 12.93 4.98 -28.80
CA TRP A 372 14.03 5.57 -29.59
C TRP A 372 13.54 6.48 -30.73
N MET A 373 12.44 6.11 -31.40
CA MET A 373 11.86 6.94 -32.47
C MET A 373 11.34 8.30 -31.93
N HIS A 374 10.79 8.32 -30.71
CA HIS A 374 10.41 9.56 -30.03
C HIS A 374 11.64 10.39 -29.67
N LEU A 375 12.68 9.76 -29.11
CA LEU A 375 13.92 10.45 -28.71
C LEU A 375 14.67 11.05 -29.91
N ARG A 376 14.64 10.39 -31.07
CA ARG A 376 15.16 10.97 -32.32
C ARG A 376 14.46 12.27 -32.70
N ARG A 377 13.15 12.37 -32.46
CA ARG A 377 12.35 13.57 -32.74
C ARG A 377 12.50 14.63 -31.65
N ARG A 378 12.63 14.22 -30.38
CA ARG A 378 12.70 15.11 -29.22
C ARG A 378 13.72 14.61 -28.21
N ARG A 379 15.00 14.99 -28.41
CA ARG A 379 16.11 14.56 -27.54
C ARG A 379 15.94 15.00 -26.08
N SER A 380 15.28 16.13 -25.82
CA SER A 380 14.98 16.61 -24.47
C SER A 380 14.04 15.70 -23.66
N SER A 381 13.37 14.73 -24.31
CA SER A 381 12.56 13.72 -23.63
C SER A 381 13.37 12.66 -22.89
N VAL A 382 14.71 12.63 -23.00
CA VAL A 382 15.54 11.73 -22.15
C VAL A 382 15.30 12.02 -20.66
N ALA A 383 15.12 13.29 -20.28
CA ALA A 383 14.87 13.67 -18.89
C ALA A 383 13.52 13.17 -18.33
N ILE A 384 12.52 12.89 -19.19
CA ILE A 384 11.23 12.36 -18.74
C ILE A 384 11.23 10.82 -18.65
N LEU A 385 12.33 10.16 -19.03
CA LEU A 385 12.40 8.70 -19.10
C LEU A 385 12.09 8.01 -17.76
N PRO A 386 12.67 8.39 -16.59
CA PRO A 386 12.31 7.76 -15.32
C PRO A 386 10.82 7.89 -14.98
N ILE A 387 10.24 9.08 -15.23
CA ILE A 387 8.82 9.36 -15.02
C ILE A 387 7.97 8.50 -15.96
N TYR A 388 8.36 8.35 -17.21
CA TYR A 388 7.69 7.48 -18.17
C TYR A 388 7.71 6.02 -17.72
N ILE A 389 8.86 5.50 -17.25
CA ILE A 389 8.99 4.13 -16.74
C ILE A 389 8.01 3.89 -15.60
N PHE A 390 8.00 4.78 -14.61
CA PHE A 390 7.04 4.71 -13.50
C PHE A 390 5.59 4.76 -14.00
N PHE A 391 5.29 5.70 -14.91
CA PHE A 391 3.95 5.91 -15.41
C PHE A 391 3.43 4.76 -16.30
N ILE A 392 4.30 3.93 -16.89
CA ILE A 392 3.90 2.69 -17.57
C ILE A 392 3.23 1.72 -16.59
N TYR A 393 3.81 1.53 -15.41
CA TYR A 393 3.26 0.64 -14.39
C TYR A 393 1.99 1.20 -13.77
N VAL A 394 1.96 2.51 -13.50
CA VAL A 394 0.72 3.21 -13.13
C VAL A 394 -0.35 2.99 -14.19
N ASN A 395 -0.01 3.13 -15.47
CA ASN A 395 -0.95 2.92 -16.57
C ASN A 395 -1.42 1.46 -16.69
N ALA A 396 -0.61 0.47 -16.33
CA ALA A 396 -1.04 -0.93 -16.23
C ALA A 396 -2.14 -1.09 -15.17
N LEU A 397 -1.92 -0.53 -13.97
CA LEU A 397 -2.92 -0.51 -12.89
C LEU A 397 -4.19 0.25 -13.30
N LEU A 398 -4.06 1.41 -13.95
CA LEU A 398 -5.20 2.18 -14.46
C LEU A 398 -6.01 1.40 -15.49
N ARG A 399 -5.36 0.59 -16.35
CA ARG A 399 -6.05 -0.27 -17.31
C ARG A 399 -6.80 -1.41 -16.63
N ILE A 400 -6.24 -2.01 -15.59
CA ILE A 400 -6.92 -3.03 -14.77
C ILE A 400 -8.13 -2.40 -14.07
N TYR A 401 -7.96 -1.26 -13.41
CA TYR A 401 -9.07 -0.51 -12.81
C TYR A 401 -10.15 -0.15 -13.84
N ALA A 402 -9.76 0.30 -15.04
CA ALA A 402 -10.68 0.61 -16.13
C ALA A 402 -11.43 -0.62 -16.66
N PHE A 403 -10.85 -1.82 -16.55
CA PHE A 403 -11.53 -3.06 -16.92
C PHE A 403 -12.73 -3.28 -15.99
N PHE A 404 -12.48 -3.33 -14.67
CA PHE A 404 -13.56 -3.57 -13.70
C PHE A 404 -14.56 -2.41 -13.57
N THR A 405 -14.17 -1.21 -14.04
CA THR A 405 -15.06 -0.04 -14.11
C THR A 405 -15.51 0.29 -15.52
N MET A 406 -15.48 -0.65 -16.49
CA MET A 406 -15.79 -0.36 -17.89
C MET A 406 -17.23 0.14 -18.13
N ASN A 407 -18.19 -0.30 -17.30
CA ASN A 407 -19.58 0.15 -17.31
C ASN A 407 -19.80 1.44 -16.50
N HIS A 408 -18.75 1.95 -15.86
CA HIS A 408 -18.79 3.25 -15.24
C HIS A 408 -18.62 4.31 -16.31
N GLN A 409 -19.75 4.81 -16.78
CA GLN A 409 -19.82 5.92 -17.72
C GLN A 409 -19.83 7.28 -17.00
N SER A 410 -19.23 7.38 -15.80
CA SER A 410 -18.96 8.70 -15.21
C SER A 410 -17.71 9.28 -15.87
N TRP A 411 -17.97 10.03 -16.93
CA TRP A 411 -18.08 11.47 -16.81
C TRP A 411 -18.86 11.90 -18.03
N VAL A 412 -20.06 12.41 -17.80
CA VAL A 412 -20.54 13.52 -18.62
C VAL A 412 -19.54 14.65 -18.38
N THR A 413 -18.40 14.62 -19.08
CA THR A 413 -17.86 15.87 -19.60
C THR A 413 -18.96 16.30 -20.53
N ARG A 414 -19.60 17.42 -20.20
CA ARG A 414 -20.21 18.30 -21.19
C ARG A 414 -21.69 18.12 -21.56
N TRP A 415 -22.45 17.11 -21.15
CA TRP A 415 -23.91 17.07 -21.44
C TRP A 415 -24.75 16.33 -20.38
N ASP A 416 -25.16 17.05 -19.33
CA ASP A 416 -26.07 16.67 -18.22
C ASP A 416 -25.77 15.36 -17.42
N GLN A 417 -25.31 15.51 -16.18
CA GLN A 417 -24.95 14.42 -15.26
C GLN A 417 -26.15 13.62 -14.71
N ASN A 418 -27.38 14.13 -14.86
CA ASN A 418 -28.55 13.63 -14.15
C ASN A 418 -29.17 12.34 -14.75
N ARG A 419 -28.67 11.83 -15.88
CA ARG A 419 -29.31 10.74 -16.64
C ARG A 419 -28.60 9.39 -16.62
N VAL A 420 -27.54 9.22 -15.80
CA VAL A 420 -26.85 7.93 -15.67
C VAL A 420 -27.34 7.20 -14.41
N ARG A 421 -28.07 6.09 -14.58
CA ARG A 421 -28.53 5.23 -13.47
C ARG A 421 -27.32 4.73 -12.67
N ARG A 422 -27.20 5.16 -11.41
CA ARG A 422 -26.17 4.70 -10.47
C ARG A 422 -26.68 3.47 -9.73
N LEU A 423 -26.15 2.29 -10.07
CA LEU A 423 -26.31 1.09 -9.24
C LEU A 423 -25.12 1.04 -8.26
N GLY A 424 -25.33 1.50 -7.03
CA GLY A 424 -24.26 1.74 -6.05
C GLY A 424 -23.66 0.50 -5.39
N ALA A 425 -24.46 -0.53 -5.10
CA ALA A 425 -24.02 -1.65 -4.25
C ALA A 425 -23.17 -2.72 -5.00
N VAL A 426 -23.65 -3.19 -6.16
CA VAL A 426 -22.95 -4.23 -6.95
C VAL A 426 -21.63 -3.72 -7.56
N ARG A 427 -21.50 -2.40 -7.79
CA ARG A 427 -20.32 -1.76 -8.40
C ARG A 427 -19.11 -1.70 -7.47
N SER A 428 -19.32 -1.37 -6.21
CA SER A 428 -18.24 -1.37 -5.22
C SER A 428 -17.75 -2.79 -4.97
N PHE A 429 -18.67 -3.75 -4.93
CA PHE A 429 -18.34 -5.16 -4.80
C PHE A 429 -17.47 -5.67 -5.95
N LEU A 430 -17.79 -5.40 -7.23
CA LEU A 430 -16.94 -5.81 -8.35
C LEU A 430 -15.56 -5.14 -8.36
N SER A 431 -15.45 -3.89 -7.89
CA SER A 431 -14.15 -3.21 -7.76
C SER A 431 -13.34 -3.74 -6.56
N TYR A 432 -13.98 -4.10 -5.45
CA TYR A 432 -13.32 -4.73 -4.31
C TYR A 432 -12.98 -6.19 -4.58
N ALA A 433 -13.81 -6.91 -5.33
CA ALA A 433 -13.55 -8.26 -5.81
C ALA A 433 -12.43 -8.26 -6.85
N ALA A 434 -12.32 -7.23 -7.69
CA ALA A 434 -11.20 -7.04 -8.60
C ALA A 434 -9.87 -6.76 -7.88
N THR A 435 -9.90 -5.87 -6.90
CA THR A 435 -8.76 -5.62 -6.01
C THR A 435 -8.43 -6.90 -5.24
N GLY A 436 -9.44 -7.63 -4.78
CA GLY A 436 -9.32 -8.93 -4.13
C GLY A 436 -8.71 -9.99 -5.05
N VAL A 437 -9.12 -10.07 -6.32
CA VAL A 437 -8.54 -10.98 -7.32
C VAL A 437 -7.12 -10.58 -7.68
N MET A 438 -6.79 -9.28 -7.75
CA MET A 438 -5.39 -8.85 -7.89
C MET A 438 -4.57 -9.18 -6.65
N VAL A 439 -5.10 -8.96 -5.46
CA VAL A 439 -4.43 -9.32 -4.21
C VAL A 439 -4.25 -10.82 -4.14
N VAL A 440 -5.27 -11.62 -4.48
CA VAL A 440 -5.21 -13.08 -4.55
C VAL A 440 -4.28 -13.53 -5.66
N PHE A 441 -4.20 -12.88 -6.81
CA PHE A 441 -3.25 -13.22 -7.88
C PHE A 441 -1.82 -12.86 -7.49
N VAL A 442 -1.60 -11.70 -6.86
CA VAL A 442 -0.29 -11.30 -6.33
C VAL A 442 0.11 -12.23 -5.18
N VAL A 443 -0.81 -12.55 -4.27
CA VAL A 443 -0.62 -13.52 -3.19
C VAL A 443 -0.41 -14.91 -3.77
N PHE A 444 -1.11 -15.31 -4.82
CA PHE A 444 -0.94 -16.60 -5.50
C PHE A 444 0.40 -16.66 -6.23
N VAL A 445 0.84 -15.60 -6.90
CA VAL A 445 2.17 -15.52 -7.53
C VAL A 445 3.25 -15.51 -6.45
N ILE A 446 3.07 -14.74 -5.37
CA ILE A 446 3.96 -14.75 -4.20
C ILE A 446 3.96 -16.15 -3.57
N ASN A 447 2.82 -16.83 -3.46
CA ASN A 447 2.66 -18.14 -2.87
C ASN A 447 3.20 -19.24 -3.78
N VAL A 448 3.07 -19.12 -5.10
CA VAL A 448 3.68 -20.02 -6.10
C VAL A 448 5.20 -19.81 -6.12
N ILE A 449 5.70 -18.58 -6.00
CA ILE A 449 7.14 -18.30 -5.88
C ILE A 449 7.69 -18.76 -4.52
N TYR A 450 6.90 -18.60 -3.45
CA TYR A 450 7.22 -19.08 -2.11
C TYR A 450 7.19 -20.61 -2.02
N ASN A 451 6.23 -21.27 -2.66
CA ASN A 451 6.12 -22.73 -2.73
C ASN A 451 7.08 -23.34 -3.76
N GLN A 452 7.50 -22.61 -4.80
CA GLN A 452 8.60 -23.06 -5.67
C GLN A 452 9.97 -22.96 -4.99
N ARG A 453 10.11 -22.19 -3.90
CA ARG A 453 11.25 -22.35 -2.98
C ARG A 453 11.21 -23.64 -2.17
N LEU A 454 10.04 -24.24 -1.91
CA LEU A 454 9.94 -25.58 -1.29
C LEU A 454 10.40 -26.70 -2.24
N LEU A 455 10.35 -26.49 -3.56
CA LEU A 455 10.86 -27.44 -4.56
C LEU A 455 12.34 -27.27 -4.93
N LEU A 456 12.98 -26.14 -4.56
CA LEU A 456 14.38 -25.84 -4.90
C LEU A 456 15.29 -25.58 -3.69
N ALA A 457 14.76 -25.49 -2.47
CA ALA A 457 15.56 -25.47 -1.25
C ALA A 457 16.08 -26.87 -0.85
N ASN A 458 15.66 -27.94 -1.56
CA ASN A 458 16.14 -29.31 -1.31
C ASN A 458 17.41 -29.70 -2.08
N ILE A 459 18.09 -28.78 -2.77
CA ILE A 459 19.34 -29.11 -3.48
C ILE A 459 20.37 -27.99 -3.29
N THR A 460 21.07 -28.00 -2.13
CA THR A 460 22.51 -28.32 -1.99
C THR A 460 23.12 -27.73 -0.72
N ASP A 461 23.42 -28.61 0.25
CA ASP A 461 24.75 -28.67 0.85
C ASP A 461 25.51 -29.83 0.14
N PRO A 462 26.58 -29.55 -0.63
CA PRO A 462 27.32 -30.60 -1.34
C PRO A 462 28.20 -31.50 -0.45
N ASN A 463 28.31 -31.28 0.86
CA ASN A 463 29.19 -32.07 1.73
C ASN A 463 28.49 -33.16 2.57
N LEU A 464 27.21 -33.44 2.34
CA LEU A 464 26.46 -34.42 3.14
C LEU A 464 26.25 -35.81 2.50
N ILE A 465 26.90 -36.12 1.37
CA ILE A 465 26.91 -37.48 0.83
C ILE A 465 28.34 -37.89 0.49
N THR A 466 29.05 -38.45 1.49
CA THR A 466 29.97 -39.59 1.32
C THR A 466 30.56 -39.96 2.68
N SER A 467 29.93 -40.92 3.36
CA SER A 467 30.58 -42.06 4.05
C SER A 467 29.66 -42.66 5.11
N GLU A 468 28.68 -43.44 4.66
CA GLU A 468 28.43 -44.70 5.38
C GLU A 468 29.66 -45.59 5.11
N GLN A 469 30.65 -45.56 6.00
CA GLN A 469 31.49 -46.72 6.36
C GLN A 469 32.56 -46.30 7.38
N ASN A 470 32.57 -47.03 8.50
CA ASN A 470 33.49 -46.98 9.66
C ASN A 470 33.08 -46.05 10.81
N LEU A 471 32.31 -46.60 11.75
CA LEU A 471 32.17 -46.07 13.12
C LEU A 471 33.41 -46.48 13.94
N PRO A 472 34.19 -45.54 14.51
CA PRO A 472 35.09 -45.85 15.62
C PRO A 472 34.34 -45.76 16.95
N GLY A 473 34.73 -46.61 17.90
CA GLY A 473 34.11 -46.71 19.23
C GLY A 473 34.08 -45.37 19.95
N TYR A 474 32.89 -45.00 20.42
CA TYR A 474 32.61 -43.74 21.09
C TYR A 474 32.99 -43.83 22.57
N ASP A 475 33.97 -43.03 22.99
CA ASP A 475 34.30 -42.82 24.41
C ASP A 475 33.31 -41.80 25.01
N LEU A 476 32.41 -42.32 25.85
CA LEU A 476 31.30 -41.57 26.45
C LEU A 476 31.74 -40.46 27.42
N GLU A 477 32.95 -40.53 27.98
CA GLU A 477 33.46 -39.52 28.93
C GLU A 477 33.98 -38.25 28.22
N THR A 478 34.67 -38.42 27.09
CA THR A 478 35.18 -37.29 26.30
C THR A 478 34.03 -36.49 25.65
N ALA A 479 32.98 -37.17 25.18
CA ALA A 479 31.78 -36.54 24.62
C ALA A 479 30.96 -35.75 25.66
N ARG A 480 31.03 -36.14 26.94
CA ARG A 480 30.34 -35.47 28.05
C ARG A 480 30.94 -34.10 28.37
N THR A 481 32.23 -33.91 28.08
CA THR A 481 32.99 -32.71 28.46
C THR A 481 33.02 -31.65 27.35
N GLN A 482 32.97 -32.04 26.06
CA GLN A 482 32.93 -31.10 24.92
C GLN A 482 31.54 -30.49 24.65
N LEU A 483 30.44 -31.21 24.92
CA LEU A 483 29.08 -30.72 24.64
C LEU A 483 28.51 -29.74 25.69
N VAL A 484 29.27 -29.46 26.76
CA VAL A 484 28.95 -28.43 27.77
C VAL A 484 29.60 -27.09 27.40
N SER A 485 30.65 -27.08 26.56
CA SER A 485 31.32 -25.85 26.09
C SER A 485 30.70 -25.22 24.83
N ASP A 486 29.76 -25.90 24.17
CA ASP A 486 29.15 -25.46 22.90
C ASP A 486 27.78 -24.78 23.05
N VAL A 487 27.30 -24.53 24.29
CA VAL A 487 26.25 -23.52 24.49
C VAL A 487 26.92 -22.18 24.17
N PRO A 488 26.48 -21.42 23.15
CA PRO A 488 27.02 -20.11 22.87
C PRO A 488 26.98 -19.25 24.14
N ASP A 489 27.82 -18.22 24.23
CA ASP A 489 27.63 -17.20 25.25
C ASP A 489 26.33 -16.43 24.96
N LEU A 490 25.20 -17.03 25.34
CA LEU A 490 23.83 -16.51 25.22
C LEU A 490 23.55 -15.48 26.31
N SER A 491 24.55 -15.15 27.14
CA SER A 491 24.43 -14.16 28.21
C SER A 491 24.13 -12.75 27.69
N ASN A 492 24.24 -12.49 26.38
CA ASN A 492 23.92 -11.22 25.74
C ASN A 492 22.56 -11.19 25.02
N ILE A 493 21.78 -12.28 25.04
CA ILE A 493 20.45 -12.35 24.38
C ILE A 493 19.35 -11.96 25.36
N GLY A 494 18.44 -11.09 24.90
CA GLY A 494 17.48 -10.40 25.76
C GLY A 494 18.13 -9.19 26.44
N ALA A 495 17.38 -8.10 26.54
CA ALA A 495 17.85 -6.84 27.09
C ALA A 495 18.34 -6.99 28.55
N LYS A 496 19.64 -7.26 28.75
CA LYS A 496 20.29 -7.22 30.08
C LYS A 496 20.51 -5.80 30.60
N ALA A 497 20.40 -4.80 29.74
CA ALA A 497 20.28 -3.41 30.12
C ALA A 497 19.29 -2.77 29.16
N VAL A 498 18.07 -2.49 29.63
CA VAL A 498 17.35 -1.34 29.09
C VAL A 498 18.29 -0.19 29.40
N ALA A 499 19.09 0.23 28.42
CA ALA A 499 20.09 1.28 28.56
C ALA A 499 19.32 2.59 28.79
N GLU A 500 18.90 2.79 30.04
CA GLU A 500 18.38 4.01 30.64
C GLU A 500 17.34 4.79 29.79
N GLY A 501 16.56 4.08 28.95
CA GLY A 501 15.57 4.69 28.06
C GLY A 501 16.17 5.65 27.02
N THR A 502 17.48 5.54 26.71
CA THR A 502 18.17 6.47 25.82
C THR A 502 17.52 6.49 24.45
N THR A 503 17.07 7.67 24.05
CA THR A 503 16.37 7.89 22.78
C THR A 503 16.87 9.15 22.11
N ARG A 504 16.68 9.23 20.79
CA ARG A 504 16.97 10.44 20.03
C ARG A 504 15.76 11.36 19.99
N TYR A 505 16.03 12.65 19.92
CA TYR A 505 15.06 13.72 19.72
C TYR A 505 15.67 14.80 18.82
N GLU A 506 14.85 15.47 18.01
CA GLU A 506 15.26 16.58 17.14
C GLU A 506 14.79 17.91 17.73
N ILE A 507 15.72 18.85 17.95
CA ILE A 507 15.41 20.15 18.58
C ILE A 507 14.39 20.92 17.71
N GLY A 508 13.21 21.17 18.27
CA GLY A 508 12.13 21.92 17.63
C GLY A 508 12.19 23.43 17.86
N VAL A 509 11.30 24.16 17.19
CA VAL A 509 11.17 25.62 17.36
C VAL A 509 10.63 25.94 18.76
N GLY A 510 11.37 26.75 19.52
CA GLY A 510 11.00 27.11 20.89
C GLY A 510 11.38 26.06 21.94
N ASP A 511 12.15 25.05 21.56
CA ASP A 511 12.72 24.08 22.50
C ASP A 511 14.03 24.63 23.08
N ASP A 512 14.16 24.53 24.40
CA ASP A 512 15.39 24.73 25.15
C ASP A 512 15.58 23.54 26.14
N PRO A 513 16.80 23.34 26.68
CA PRO A 513 17.08 22.20 27.55
C PRO A 513 16.14 22.12 28.76
N ALA A 514 15.90 23.24 29.45
CA ALA A 514 15.08 23.30 30.65
C ALA A 514 13.61 22.97 30.35
N LEU A 515 13.09 23.48 29.23
CA LEU A 515 11.73 23.20 28.78
C LEU A 515 11.54 21.72 28.42
N LEU A 516 12.50 21.12 27.70
CA LEU A 516 12.43 19.69 27.34
C LEU A 516 12.60 18.79 28.57
N ALA A 517 13.49 19.18 29.48
CA ALA A 517 13.67 18.53 30.77
C ALA A 517 12.35 18.50 31.55
N GLN A 518 11.69 19.64 31.68
CA GLN A 518 10.40 19.75 32.36
C GLN A 518 9.27 19.00 31.62
N LYS A 519 9.22 19.10 30.29
CA LYS A 519 8.19 18.45 29.47
C LYS A 519 8.19 16.94 29.66
N TYR A 520 9.36 16.31 29.68
CA TYR A 520 9.48 14.85 29.75
C TYR A 520 9.80 14.31 31.16
N GLY A 521 10.03 15.19 32.14
CA GLY A 521 10.33 14.81 33.52
C GLY A 521 11.77 14.35 33.73
N LEU A 522 12.72 14.85 32.96
CA LEU A 522 14.14 14.48 33.05
C LEU A 522 14.97 15.64 33.59
N ASP A 523 16.18 15.35 34.07
CA ASP A 523 17.11 16.38 34.52
C ASP A 523 17.85 16.94 33.29
N GLU A 524 18.20 18.23 33.26
CA GLU A 524 18.85 18.82 32.08
C GLU A 524 20.15 18.11 31.69
N SER A 525 20.89 17.57 32.66
CA SER A 525 22.11 16.78 32.42
C SER A 525 21.85 15.46 31.68
N ALA A 526 20.60 14.99 31.65
CA ALA A 526 20.19 13.82 30.89
C ALA A 526 19.99 14.14 29.39
N ILE A 527 20.11 15.40 28.98
CA ILE A 527 20.10 15.83 27.58
C ILE A 527 21.55 15.98 27.12
N THR A 528 21.97 15.11 26.21
CA THR A 528 23.30 15.17 25.59
C THR A 528 23.18 15.63 24.14
N LEU A 529 23.95 16.66 23.79
CA LEU A 529 24.06 17.16 22.42
C LEU A 529 24.90 16.18 21.57
N GLU A 530 24.44 15.84 20.35
CA GLU A 530 25.27 15.09 19.39
C GLU A 530 26.28 16.01 18.67
N SER A 531 25.98 17.31 18.57
CA SER A 531 26.89 18.36 18.10
C SER A 531 27.00 19.43 19.18
N ASP A 532 28.21 19.91 19.52
CA ASP A 532 28.51 20.80 20.67
C ASP A 532 27.74 22.15 20.71
N THR A 533 26.71 22.35 19.88
CA THR A 533 25.89 23.55 19.79
C THR A 533 24.40 23.25 19.74
N TRP A 534 23.60 23.91 20.59
CA TRP A 534 22.13 23.85 20.54
C TRP A 534 21.58 24.59 19.31
N ARG A 535 21.05 23.86 18.31
CA ARG A 535 20.43 24.46 17.12
C ARG A 535 19.17 23.69 16.71
N ILE A 536 18.18 24.41 16.21
CA ILE A 536 16.94 23.82 15.68
C ILE A 536 17.29 22.82 14.56
N GLY A 537 16.72 21.63 14.62
CA GLY A 537 16.98 20.53 13.69
C GLY A 537 18.17 19.63 14.04
N GLU A 538 18.97 19.99 15.04
CA GLU A 538 20.04 19.12 15.55
C GLU A 538 19.46 17.98 16.39
N ARG A 539 20.17 16.85 16.43
CA ARG A 539 19.80 15.69 17.22
C ARG A 539 20.43 15.74 18.60
N ILE A 540 19.64 15.34 19.59
CA ILE A 540 20.06 15.16 20.96
C ILE A 540 19.70 13.76 21.42
N GLN A 541 20.49 13.24 22.34
CA GLN A 541 20.18 12.03 23.07
C GLN A 541 19.55 12.41 24.40
N MET A 542 18.41 11.80 24.69
CA MET A 542 17.69 11.96 25.94
C MET A 542 17.78 10.70 26.75
N GLN A 543 18.46 10.84 27.87
CA GLN A 543 18.38 10.07 29.09
C GLN A 543 16.95 10.00 29.66
N LEU A 544 16.12 8.99 29.38
CA LEU A 544 14.77 8.94 29.95
C LEU A 544 14.73 8.13 31.27
N PRO A 545 14.64 8.78 32.44
CA PRO A 545 14.46 8.07 33.68
C PRO A 545 13.04 7.49 33.78
N PHE A 546 12.90 6.30 34.36
CA PHE A 546 11.61 5.72 34.73
C PHE A 546 11.02 6.41 35.98
N LYS A 547 10.86 7.75 35.94
CA LYS A 547 10.26 8.52 37.04
C LYS A 547 8.77 8.18 37.18
N SER A 548 8.32 8.07 38.42
CA SER A 548 6.92 7.96 38.79
C SER A 548 6.13 9.22 38.39
N TYR A 549 4.82 9.08 38.26
CA TYR A 549 3.95 10.23 38.01
C TYR A 549 4.08 11.31 39.10
N GLN A 550 4.30 10.93 40.36
CA GLN A 550 4.45 11.89 41.46
C GLN A 550 5.72 12.74 41.30
N GLU A 551 6.85 12.12 40.95
CA GLU A 551 8.09 12.86 40.68
C GLU A 551 7.95 13.79 39.49
N TYR A 552 7.27 13.34 38.44
CA TYR A 552 6.94 14.20 37.30
C TYR A 552 6.03 15.38 37.70
N ARG A 553 4.95 15.09 38.43
CA ARG A 553 3.95 16.06 38.87
C ARG A 553 4.53 17.14 39.79
N GLN A 554 5.50 16.79 40.64
CA GLN A 554 6.24 17.72 41.50
C GLN A 554 7.14 18.68 40.72
N GLY A 555 7.65 18.26 39.56
CA GLY A 555 8.47 19.11 38.67
C GLY A 555 7.67 20.08 37.80
N LEU A 556 6.33 19.97 37.79
CA LEU A 556 5.46 20.85 37.00
C LEU A 556 5.25 22.21 37.69
N PRO A 557 5.03 23.29 36.92
CA PRO A 557 4.66 24.59 37.48
C PRO A 557 3.34 24.54 38.27
N PRO A 558 3.07 25.55 39.10
CA PRO A 558 1.75 25.74 39.71
C PRO A 558 0.64 25.86 38.66
N MET A 559 -0.60 25.60 39.11
CA MET A 559 -1.80 25.75 38.28
C MET A 559 -1.88 27.14 37.65
N SER A 560 -2.09 27.16 36.34
CA SER A 560 -2.21 28.37 35.54
C SER A 560 -3.66 28.85 35.49
N THR A 561 -3.88 30.14 35.68
CA THR A 561 -5.16 30.82 35.47
C THR A 561 -5.10 31.69 34.21
N THR A 562 -6.23 32.25 33.76
CA THR A 562 -6.29 33.17 32.60
C THR A 562 -5.38 34.40 32.76
N GLY A 563 -4.98 34.74 34.00
CA GLY A 563 -4.03 35.82 34.29
C GLY A 563 -2.55 35.41 34.26
N SER A 564 -2.21 34.11 34.17
CA SER A 564 -0.84 33.59 34.34
C SER A 564 -0.26 32.91 33.09
N GLY A 565 -0.81 33.18 31.91
CA GLY A 565 -0.23 32.77 30.62
C GLY A 565 -0.90 31.56 29.93
N ALA A 566 -1.92 30.95 30.53
CA ALA A 566 -2.75 29.93 29.88
C ALA A 566 -3.90 30.57 29.08
N GLN A 567 -4.05 30.19 27.82
CA GLN A 567 -5.21 30.54 26.99
C GLN A 567 -6.14 29.33 26.86
N ILE A 568 -7.33 29.43 27.45
CA ILE A 568 -8.39 28.42 27.40
C ILE A 568 -9.56 29.04 26.63
N VAL A 569 -9.91 28.44 25.48
CA VAL A 569 -10.91 29.01 24.57
C VAL A 569 -11.79 27.91 24.01
N TYR A 570 -13.12 28.06 24.11
CA TYR A 570 -14.06 27.24 23.35
C TYR A 570 -14.19 27.80 21.93
N ARG A 571 -14.00 26.92 20.95
CA ARG A 571 -14.07 27.20 19.51
C ARG A 571 -15.22 26.43 18.88
N PRO A 572 -16.40 27.07 18.70
CA PRO A 572 -17.57 26.43 18.11
C PRO A 572 -17.30 25.89 16.71
N GLU A 573 -16.42 26.53 15.94
CA GLU A 573 -16.12 26.18 14.55
C GLU A 573 -15.44 24.81 14.37
N ILE A 574 -14.78 24.30 15.40
CA ILE A 574 -14.17 22.96 15.43
C ILE A 574 -14.78 22.07 16.52
N ASN A 575 -15.83 22.55 17.19
CA ASN A 575 -16.44 21.92 18.35
C ASN A 575 -15.41 21.44 19.38
N ALA A 576 -14.52 22.34 19.82
CA ALA A 576 -13.44 22.00 20.74
C ALA A 576 -13.08 23.13 21.72
N ILE A 577 -12.74 22.75 22.95
CA ILE A 577 -11.98 23.59 23.88
C ILE A 577 -10.50 23.43 23.51
N THR A 578 -9.79 24.55 23.35
CA THR A 578 -8.34 24.54 23.14
C THR A 578 -7.62 25.15 24.33
N VAL A 579 -6.60 24.46 24.83
CA VAL A 579 -5.69 24.93 25.87
C VAL A 579 -4.32 25.16 25.25
N SER A 580 -3.75 26.35 25.44
CA SER A 580 -2.40 26.69 24.95
C SER A 580 -1.66 27.61 25.91
N GLY A 581 -0.32 27.56 25.87
CA GLY A 581 0.57 28.33 26.74
C GLY A 581 1.79 27.49 27.09
N SER A 582 2.98 28.10 27.10
CA SER A 582 4.22 27.35 27.36
C SER A 582 4.25 26.88 28.81
N MET A 583 4.20 25.56 29.03
CA MET A 583 4.07 24.92 30.35
C MET A 583 2.88 25.43 31.17
N ALA A 584 1.81 25.83 30.49
CA ALA A 584 0.54 26.15 31.12
C ALA A 584 -0.09 24.86 31.68
N VAL A 585 -0.14 24.75 33.01
CA VAL A 585 -0.76 23.62 33.72
C VAL A 585 -2.21 23.97 34.05
N VAL A 586 -3.17 23.21 33.53
CA VAL A 586 -4.61 23.44 33.76
C VAL A 586 -5.30 22.14 34.12
N ASP A 587 -6.47 22.24 34.77
CA ASP A 587 -7.30 21.11 35.16
C ASP A 587 -8.74 21.31 34.68
N ILE A 588 -9.57 20.28 34.81
CA ILE A 588 -10.97 20.33 34.38
C ILE A 588 -11.78 21.41 35.12
N PRO A 589 -11.66 21.59 36.46
CA PRO A 589 -12.33 22.69 37.17
C PRO A 589 -11.93 24.08 36.63
N THR A 590 -10.64 24.33 36.39
CA THR A 590 -10.18 25.59 35.80
C THR A 590 -10.77 25.81 34.41
N ILE A 591 -10.84 24.76 33.58
CA ILE A 591 -11.46 24.84 32.25
C ILE A 591 -12.96 25.12 32.39
N TYR A 592 -13.65 24.46 33.31
CA TYR A 592 -15.07 24.67 33.59
C TYR A 592 -15.36 26.11 34.00
N ASP A 593 -14.61 26.65 34.96
CA ASP A 593 -14.77 28.02 35.45
C ASP A 593 -14.51 29.08 34.36
N VAL A 594 -13.54 28.83 33.48
CA VAL A 594 -13.18 29.77 32.40
C VAL A 594 -14.16 29.72 31.23
N ILE A 595 -14.60 28.52 30.84
CA ILE A 595 -15.58 28.36 29.76
C ILE A 595 -16.98 28.79 30.20
N ASN A 596 -17.34 28.48 31.46
CA ASN A 596 -18.60 28.85 32.11
C ASN A 596 -19.83 28.60 31.21
N ASN A 597 -19.91 27.39 30.64
CA ASN A 597 -20.97 26.99 29.73
C ASN A 597 -21.24 25.48 29.82
N ASP A 598 -22.37 25.12 30.44
CA ASP A 598 -22.80 23.73 30.64
C ASP A 598 -23.12 22.98 29.35
N ASP A 599 -23.39 23.66 28.23
CA ASP A 599 -23.56 23.01 26.93
C ASP A 599 -22.24 22.47 26.36
N VAL A 600 -21.11 22.93 26.92
CA VAL A 600 -19.75 22.59 26.48
C VAL A 600 -19.06 21.63 27.46
N LEU A 601 -19.09 21.96 28.74
CA LEU A 601 -18.57 21.16 29.84
C LEU A 601 -19.47 21.41 31.06
N ALA A 602 -20.21 20.38 31.48
CA ALA A 602 -21.15 20.48 32.60
C ALA A 602 -20.56 19.82 33.85
N GLN A 603 -20.85 20.39 35.02
CA GLN A 603 -20.64 19.73 36.30
C GLN A 603 -21.96 19.07 36.75
N GLU A 604 -22.01 17.74 36.78
CA GLU A 604 -23.22 16.97 37.13
C GLU A 604 -23.29 16.62 38.63
N GLY A 605 -22.20 16.83 39.36
CA GLY A 605 -22.09 16.60 40.79
C GLY A 605 -20.69 16.92 41.30
N ASP A 606 -20.47 16.73 42.60
CA ASP A 606 -19.16 16.95 43.21
C ASP A 606 -18.10 16.03 42.58
N GLY A 607 -17.15 16.64 41.86
CA GLY A 607 -16.10 15.93 41.11
C GLY A 607 -16.56 15.20 39.84
N VAL A 608 -17.84 15.31 39.45
CA VAL A 608 -18.40 14.62 38.26
C VAL A 608 -18.61 15.63 37.15
N TYR A 609 -17.93 15.44 36.02
CA TYR A 609 -18.00 16.32 34.87
C TYR A 609 -18.42 15.57 33.61
N LEU A 610 -19.28 16.19 32.80
CA LEU A 610 -19.62 15.73 31.45
C LEU A 610 -19.02 16.67 30.41
N LEU A 611 -17.98 16.21 29.74
CA LEU A 611 -17.38 16.91 28.60
C LEU A 611 -18.18 16.60 27.33
N LYS A 612 -18.79 17.63 26.74
CA LYS A 612 -19.70 17.52 25.58
C LYS A 612 -19.04 17.87 24.24
N VAL A 613 -17.85 18.45 24.28
CA VAL A 613 -17.06 18.85 23.10
C VAL A 613 -15.63 18.33 23.19
N ASN A 614 -14.88 18.37 22.09
CA ASN A 614 -13.49 17.91 22.10
C ASN A 614 -12.61 18.79 23.01
N LEU A 615 -11.56 18.22 23.59
CA LEU A 615 -10.57 18.95 24.38
C LEU A 615 -9.19 18.79 23.72
N GLU A 616 -8.65 19.88 23.18
CA GLU A 616 -7.36 19.89 22.49
C GLU A 616 -6.30 20.66 23.29
N ILE A 617 -5.27 19.94 23.72
CA ILE A 617 -4.13 20.49 24.45
C ILE A 617 -3.00 20.73 23.46
N LYS A 618 -2.57 21.99 23.33
CA LYS A 618 -1.55 22.42 22.36
C LYS A 618 -0.14 22.29 22.93
N ARG A 619 0.84 22.41 22.04
CA ARG A 619 2.27 22.23 22.31
C ARG A 619 2.70 22.90 23.62
N HIS A 620 3.33 22.10 24.47
CA HIS A 620 3.89 22.45 25.79
C HIS A 620 2.87 22.79 26.88
N ALA A 621 1.56 22.73 26.63
CA ALA A 621 0.57 22.80 27.71
C ALA A 621 0.40 21.44 28.41
N VAL A 622 -0.05 21.48 29.66
CA VAL A 622 -0.27 20.30 30.50
C VAL A 622 -1.72 20.31 30.99
N LEU A 623 -2.42 19.20 30.75
CA LEU A 623 -3.75 18.95 31.31
C LEU A 623 -3.64 17.98 32.48
N LEU A 624 -4.25 18.33 33.61
CA LEU A 624 -4.38 17.48 34.78
C LEU A 624 -5.84 17.08 34.99
N ILE A 625 -6.09 15.78 35.17
CA ILE A 625 -7.40 15.20 35.45
C ILE A 625 -7.27 14.39 36.74
N GLU A 626 -7.37 15.09 37.87
CA GLU A 626 -6.98 14.55 39.18
C GLU A 626 -8.15 14.53 40.18
N GLY A 627 -8.39 13.36 40.78
CA GLY A 627 -9.31 13.21 41.91
C GLY A 627 -8.75 13.84 43.21
N PRO A 628 -9.62 14.21 44.18
CA PRO A 628 -11.08 14.07 44.14
C PRO A 628 -11.78 15.18 43.35
N GLN A 629 -11.06 16.21 42.89
CA GLN A 629 -11.65 17.34 42.18
C GLN A 629 -12.26 16.94 40.84
N VAL A 630 -11.74 15.87 40.23
CA VAL A 630 -12.35 15.18 39.10
C VAL A 630 -12.41 13.70 39.46
N SER A 631 -13.45 13.27 40.17
CA SER A 631 -13.66 11.87 40.52
C SER A 631 -14.15 11.04 39.34
N TRP A 632 -14.97 11.63 38.46
CA TRP A 632 -15.46 10.99 37.24
C TRP A 632 -15.60 12.00 36.10
N LEU A 633 -14.82 11.79 35.04
CA LEU A 633 -14.94 12.52 33.78
C LEU A 633 -15.68 11.66 32.73
N LYS A 634 -16.90 12.04 32.44
CA LYS A 634 -17.73 11.46 31.38
C LYS A 634 -17.42 12.15 30.05
N LEU A 635 -17.17 11.37 29.01
CA LEU A 635 -16.95 11.87 27.65
C LEU A 635 -18.18 11.57 26.81
N ARG A 636 -18.88 12.61 26.33
CA ARG A 636 -20.07 12.42 25.51
C ARG A 636 -19.76 11.53 24.29
N SER A 637 -20.52 10.46 24.15
CA SER A 637 -20.39 9.46 23.10
C SER A 637 -21.78 8.93 22.80
N ASP A 638 -22.33 9.33 21.66
CA ASP A 638 -23.70 9.04 21.24
C ASP A 638 -23.78 9.04 19.71
N GLN A 639 -24.98 8.80 19.16
CA GLN A 639 -25.22 8.77 17.70
C GLN A 639 -24.84 10.06 16.95
N GLN A 640 -24.70 11.20 17.64
CA GLN A 640 -24.28 12.47 17.05
C GLN A 640 -22.75 12.60 16.97
N GLY A 641 -22.03 11.75 17.69
CA GLY A 641 -20.59 11.59 17.62
C GLY A 641 -19.89 11.75 18.97
N ALA A 642 -18.68 11.21 19.03
CA ALA A 642 -17.92 11.09 20.27
C ALA A 642 -16.88 12.19 20.51
N VAL A 643 -16.72 12.52 21.78
CA VAL A 643 -15.70 13.45 22.30
C VAL A 643 -14.32 12.80 22.31
N ARG A 644 -13.31 13.59 21.97
CA ARG A 644 -11.90 13.22 22.15
C ARG A 644 -11.17 14.19 23.07
N ILE A 645 -10.30 13.64 23.90
CA ILE A 645 -9.23 14.41 24.57
C ILE A 645 -7.95 14.16 23.78
N PHE A 646 -7.35 15.23 23.25
CA PHE A 646 -6.22 15.14 22.34
C PHE A 646 -5.11 16.11 22.71
N GLY A 647 -3.91 15.59 22.99
CA GLY A 647 -2.70 16.39 23.15
C GLY A 647 -1.82 16.34 21.91
N ASP A 648 -1.37 17.49 21.42
CA ASP A 648 -0.37 17.59 20.35
C ASP A 648 0.89 18.29 20.86
N SER A 649 1.97 17.51 20.98
CA SER A 649 3.20 17.93 21.65
C SER A 649 2.96 18.45 23.08
N ALA A 650 1.94 17.89 23.72
CA ALA A 650 1.39 18.30 25.01
C ALA A 650 1.41 17.15 26.01
N ASN A 651 1.19 17.46 27.29
CA ASN A 651 1.19 16.46 28.33
C ASN A 651 -0.18 16.32 29.01
N ILE A 652 -0.52 15.09 29.40
CA ILE A 652 -1.79 14.79 30.08
C ILE A 652 -1.49 13.90 31.29
N GLY A 653 -1.83 14.36 32.48
CA GLY A 653 -1.78 13.59 33.72
C GLY A 653 -3.18 13.22 34.19
N ILE A 654 -3.41 11.94 34.44
CA ILE A 654 -4.70 11.39 34.91
C ILE A 654 -4.42 10.61 36.19
N GLN A 655 -5.02 11.03 37.30
CA GLN A 655 -4.79 10.36 38.59
C GLN A 655 -6.04 10.27 39.44
N ARG A 656 -6.32 9.09 40.01
CA ARG A 656 -7.44 8.87 40.95
C ARG A 656 -8.79 9.31 40.37
N THR A 657 -8.99 9.03 39.08
CA THR A 657 -10.14 9.48 38.30
C THR A 657 -10.77 8.30 37.55
N LYS A 658 -12.09 8.28 37.43
CA LYS A 658 -12.80 7.44 36.47
C LYS A 658 -13.02 8.19 35.15
N ILE A 659 -12.71 7.58 34.01
CA ILE A 659 -12.99 8.14 32.67
C ILE A 659 -13.78 7.14 31.86
N THR A 660 -14.95 7.54 31.37
CA THR A 660 -15.81 6.68 30.56
C THR A 660 -16.39 7.40 29.36
N SER A 661 -16.71 6.64 28.30
CA SER A 661 -17.71 7.11 27.34
C SER A 661 -19.07 7.22 28.03
N TRP A 662 -19.92 8.12 27.57
CA TRP A 662 -21.22 8.36 28.17
C TRP A 662 -22.22 8.84 27.13
N ASP A 663 -23.30 8.09 26.96
CA ASP A 663 -24.44 8.51 26.17
C ASP A 663 -25.43 9.21 27.12
N PRO A 664 -25.56 10.55 27.07
CA PRO A 664 -26.47 11.29 27.95
C PRO A 664 -27.95 10.99 27.65
N THR A 665 -28.28 10.45 26.48
CA THR A 665 -29.65 10.10 26.10
C THR A 665 -30.07 8.75 26.70
N LEU A 666 -29.14 7.80 26.76
CA LEU A 666 -29.35 6.50 27.39
C LEU A 666 -29.09 6.55 28.91
N ASN A 667 -28.35 7.57 29.37
CA ASN A 667 -27.84 7.68 30.73
C ASN A 667 -27.03 6.43 31.13
N ASP A 668 -26.19 5.98 30.20
CA ASP A 668 -25.37 4.78 30.32
C ASP A 668 -24.06 4.95 29.55
N TYR A 669 -23.15 3.99 29.68
CA TYR A 669 -21.96 3.91 28.85
C TYR A 669 -22.31 3.73 27.38
N ASP A 670 -21.43 4.21 26.50
CA ASP A 670 -21.57 3.93 25.07
C ASP A 670 -21.05 2.52 24.76
N HIS A 671 -22.00 1.62 24.50
CA HIS A 671 -21.75 0.24 24.12
C HIS A 671 -21.61 0.05 22.60
N GLU A 672 -21.98 1.04 21.79
CA GLU A 672 -21.91 0.93 20.33
C GLU A 672 -20.54 1.40 19.83
N VAL A 673 -19.85 0.51 19.12
CA VAL A 673 -18.46 0.74 18.71
C VAL A 673 -18.39 1.23 17.27
N ASN A 674 -19.43 0.94 16.48
CA ASN A 674 -19.43 1.12 15.03
C ASN A 674 -19.80 2.54 14.58
N ASP A 675 -20.52 3.30 15.40
CA ASP A 675 -20.77 4.74 15.19
C ASP A 675 -19.64 5.61 15.80
N GLY A 676 -18.90 5.05 16.74
CA GLY A 676 -17.58 5.45 17.16
C GLY A 676 -17.58 6.05 18.56
N ARG A 677 -16.61 5.62 19.38
CA ARG A 677 -16.57 5.98 20.80
C ARG A 677 -15.53 7.02 21.17
N ALA A 678 -15.77 7.62 22.34
CA ALA A 678 -14.87 8.59 22.95
C ALA A 678 -13.48 7.98 23.18
N HIS A 679 -12.43 8.81 23.16
CA HIS A 679 -11.05 8.36 23.31
C HIS A 679 -10.12 9.44 23.84
N VAL A 680 -8.98 9.00 24.37
CA VAL A 680 -7.89 9.87 24.87
C VAL A 680 -6.60 9.56 24.10
N ARG A 681 -5.95 10.59 23.59
CA ARG A 681 -4.73 10.43 22.79
C ARG A 681 -3.74 11.55 23.04
N VAL A 682 -2.46 11.19 23.11
CA VAL A 682 -1.33 12.14 23.02
C VAL A 682 -0.48 11.82 21.81
N ASN A 683 -0.10 12.88 21.09
CA ASN A 683 0.95 12.88 20.10
C ASN A 683 2.19 13.62 20.62
N ASN A 684 3.39 13.07 20.42
CA ASN A 684 4.67 13.78 20.58
C ASN A 684 4.87 14.43 21.96
N GLY A 685 4.34 13.80 23.00
CA GLY A 685 4.30 14.32 24.35
C GLY A 685 4.22 13.21 25.40
N ARG A 686 3.85 13.57 26.63
CA ARG A 686 3.80 12.65 27.75
C ARG A 686 2.36 12.42 28.19
N MET A 687 1.94 11.17 28.39
CA MET A 687 0.67 10.90 29.05
C MET A 687 0.86 9.88 30.17
N ASP A 688 0.42 10.27 31.37
CA ASP A 688 0.49 9.46 32.58
C ASP A 688 -0.93 9.16 33.07
N ILE A 689 -1.19 7.88 33.37
CA ILE A 689 -2.47 7.42 33.92
C ILE A 689 -2.15 6.55 35.13
N VAL A 690 -2.60 7.00 36.31
CA VAL A 690 -2.25 6.39 37.59
C VAL A 690 -3.47 6.24 38.50
N GLU A 691 -3.61 5.10 39.17
CA GLU A 691 -4.68 4.86 40.16
C GLU A 691 -6.09 5.19 39.63
N SER A 692 -6.32 4.94 38.34
CA SER A 692 -7.52 5.41 37.62
C SER A 692 -8.31 4.25 37.01
N GLU A 693 -9.60 4.48 36.80
CA GLU A 693 -10.48 3.56 36.06
C GLU A 693 -10.76 4.15 34.67
N VAL A 694 -10.50 3.40 33.60
CA VAL A 694 -10.83 3.83 32.24
C VAL A 694 -11.61 2.76 31.51
N ALA A 695 -12.83 3.09 31.08
CA ALA A 695 -13.72 2.12 30.48
C ALA A 695 -14.56 2.63 29.30
N TYR A 696 -14.98 1.69 28.45
CA TYR A 696 -15.88 1.92 27.31
C TYR A 696 -15.37 2.91 26.25
N LEU A 697 -14.06 3.12 26.16
CA LEU A 697 -13.44 4.01 25.18
C LEU A 697 -13.01 3.27 23.90
N GLY A 698 -12.95 4.03 22.80
CA GLY A 698 -12.26 3.62 21.58
C GLY A 698 -13.08 2.82 20.58
N GLN A 699 -12.57 2.77 19.35
CA GLN A 699 -13.20 2.14 18.19
C GLN A 699 -12.15 1.61 17.20
N PRO A 700 -12.53 0.68 16.31
CA PRO A 700 -11.67 0.18 15.25
C PRO A 700 -11.28 1.29 14.27
N LYS A 701 -10.30 1.00 13.41
CA LYS A 701 -9.95 1.87 12.29
C LYS A 701 -11.08 1.92 11.27
N LEU A 702 -11.78 3.05 11.20
CA LEU A 702 -12.78 3.32 10.16
C LEU A 702 -12.13 3.41 8.76
N ARG A 703 -12.86 2.97 7.74
CA ARG A 703 -12.40 3.07 6.33
C ARG A 703 -12.18 4.54 5.98
N ASN A 704 -10.95 4.89 5.58
CA ASN A 704 -10.49 6.24 5.25
C ASN A 704 -10.18 7.18 6.46
N SER A 705 -10.14 6.69 7.70
CA SER A 705 -9.59 7.48 8.81
C SER A 705 -8.06 7.39 8.85
N GLY A 706 -7.38 8.47 9.28
CA GLY A 706 -5.92 8.56 9.44
C GLY A 706 -5.32 7.69 10.55
N GLY A 707 -5.97 6.58 10.91
CA GLY A 707 -5.64 5.70 12.04
C GLY A 707 -6.91 5.32 12.82
N GLY A 708 -6.94 4.16 13.47
CA GLY A 708 -7.98 3.85 14.46
C GLY A 708 -7.74 4.63 15.75
N VAL A 709 -8.80 4.92 16.48
CA VAL A 709 -8.75 5.63 17.76
C VAL A 709 -9.18 4.64 18.85
N TYR A 710 -8.20 3.85 19.30
CA TYR A 710 -8.40 2.55 19.95
C TYR A 710 -8.78 2.60 21.44
N GLY A 711 -9.00 3.80 21.98
CA GLY A 711 -9.32 4.02 23.40
C GLY A 711 -8.29 4.94 24.00
N LEU A 712 -7.22 4.35 24.56
CA LEU A 712 -6.04 5.06 25.04
C LEU A 712 -4.92 4.96 24.01
N SER A 713 -4.23 6.06 23.70
CA SER A 713 -3.20 6.06 22.65
C SER A 713 -2.05 7.02 22.89
N TRP A 714 -0.83 6.48 22.88
CA TRP A 714 0.45 7.21 22.86
C TRP A 714 1.07 7.11 21.47
N ARG A 715 1.23 8.22 20.74
CA ARG A 715 1.74 8.15 19.37
C ARG A 715 2.80 9.20 19.07
N VAL A 716 3.78 8.86 18.26
CA VAL A 716 4.35 9.87 17.38
C VAL A 716 3.44 10.08 16.16
N GLU A 717 3.47 11.27 15.57
CA GLU A 717 2.51 11.63 14.53
C GLU A 717 2.51 10.66 13.33
N ASN A 718 3.70 10.23 12.89
CA ASN A 718 3.88 9.24 11.84
C ASN A 718 5.32 8.68 11.85
N SER A 719 5.55 7.60 11.07
CA SER A 719 6.82 6.88 11.06
C SER A 719 8.03 7.68 10.56
N SER A 720 7.85 8.80 9.85
CA SER A 720 8.99 9.65 9.45
C SER A 720 9.54 10.48 10.63
N ARG A 721 8.76 10.58 11.71
CA ARG A 721 9.07 11.30 12.95
C ARG A 721 9.70 10.40 14.03
N TYR A 722 9.85 9.10 13.79
CA TYR A 722 10.60 8.24 14.71
C TYR A 722 11.99 8.80 14.98
N GLU A 723 12.43 8.69 16.23
CA GLU A 723 13.69 9.25 16.73
C GLU A 723 13.80 10.79 16.64
N ARG A 724 12.80 11.49 16.08
CA ARG A 724 12.76 12.97 15.97
C ARG A 724 11.87 13.57 17.04
N GLU A 725 10.72 12.93 17.26
CA GLU A 725 9.75 13.31 18.26
C GLU A 725 9.60 12.18 19.26
N LEU A 726 9.20 12.52 20.47
CA LEU A 726 9.21 11.61 21.60
C LEU A 726 7.82 11.52 22.19
N THR A 727 7.38 10.29 22.44
CA THR A 727 6.16 10.02 23.19
C THR A 727 6.47 9.03 24.30
N THR A 728 6.06 9.34 25.52
CA THR A 728 6.39 8.56 26.73
C THR A 728 5.33 8.74 27.81
N GLY A 729 5.55 8.16 28.99
CA GLY A 729 4.69 8.29 30.15
C GLY A 729 4.57 7.01 30.98
N THR A 730 3.60 7.05 31.88
CA THR A 730 3.42 6.08 32.97
C THR A 730 2.01 5.52 32.94
N PHE A 731 1.87 4.20 33.12
CA PHE A 731 0.59 3.52 33.16
C PHE A 731 0.57 2.58 34.36
N GLU A 732 0.05 3.05 35.50
CA GLU A 732 0.25 2.40 36.79
C GLU A 732 -0.99 2.28 37.67
N ASN A 733 -1.16 1.11 38.30
CA ASN A 733 -2.22 0.89 39.30
C ASN A 733 -3.64 1.16 38.78
N ASN A 734 -3.91 0.90 37.48
CA ASN A 734 -5.20 1.23 36.86
C ASN A 734 -6.13 0.02 36.69
N GLU A 735 -7.43 0.31 36.58
CA GLU A 735 -8.48 -0.59 36.12
C GLU A 735 -8.89 -0.20 34.70
N ILE A 736 -8.65 -1.08 33.72
CA ILE A 736 -8.79 -0.75 32.29
C ILE A 736 -9.63 -1.82 31.60
N HIS A 737 -10.89 -1.49 31.30
CA HIS A 737 -11.84 -2.52 30.86
C HIS A 737 -12.91 -2.06 29.89
N ASN A 738 -13.47 -3.00 29.14
CA ASN A 738 -14.52 -2.77 28.12
C ASN A 738 -14.15 -1.70 27.04
N ASN A 739 -12.86 -1.35 26.94
CA ASN A 739 -12.36 -0.50 25.86
C ASN A 739 -12.23 -1.31 24.58
N TYR A 740 -12.05 -0.64 23.45
CA TYR A 740 -11.75 -1.34 22.20
C TYR A 740 -10.38 -2.01 22.28
N MET A 741 -9.36 -1.26 22.68
CA MET A 741 -8.08 -1.78 23.20
C MET A 741 -7.81 -1.13 24.55
N GLY A 742 -7.21 -1.88 25.49
CA GLY A 742 -6.88 -1.34 26.80
C GLY A 742 -5.75 -0.30 26.73
N PHE A 743 -4.71 -0.58 25.97
CA PHE A 743 -3.56 0.30 25.75
C PHE A 743 -3.05 0.17 24.33
N TYR A 744 -2.70 1.30 23.69
CA TYR A 744 -2.05 1.30 22.38
C TYR A 744 -0.90 2.32 22.32
N SER A 745 0.21 1.94 21.71
CA SER A 745 1.28 2.88 21.38
C SER A 745 1.78 2.79 19.93
N PHE A 746 2.35 3.88 19.43
CA PHE A 746 2.98 3.99 18.11
C PHE A 746 4.23 4.85 18.23
N GLY A 747 5.42 4.24 18.15
CA GLY A 747 6.70 4.90 18.33
C GLY A 747 6.91 5.56 19.70
N ALA A 748 6.27 5.02 20.75
CA ALA A 748 6.53 5.49 22.12
C ALA A 748 7.80 4.83 22.68
N THR A 749 8.42 5.44 23.68
CA THR A 749 9.67 4.91 24.27
C THR A 749 9.72 5.11 25.77
N ALA A 750 10.46 4.24 26.46
CA ALA A 750 10.71 4.29 27.90
C ALA A 750 9.42 4.40 28.73
N MET A 751 8.38 3.67 28.33
CA MET A 751 7.13 3.60 29.09
C MET A 751 7.28 2.63 30.28
N THR A 752 6.70 3.01 31.42
CA THR A 752 6.48 2.10 32.54
C THR A 752 5.01 1.69 32.58
N ILE A 753 4.75 0.38 32.50
CA ILE A 753 3.42 -0.22 32.56
C ILE A 753 3.41 -1.23 33.70
N ARG A 754 2.83 -0.87 34.86
CA ARG A 754 2.84 -1.79 36.01
C ARG A 754 1.62 -1.78 36.91
N ASN A 755 1.38 -2.91 37.56
CA ASN A 755 0.32 -3.09 38.56
C ASN A 755 -1.09 -2.77 38.03
N ASN A 756 -1.33 -2.91 36.72
CA ASN A 756 -2.65 -2.64 36.14
C ASN A 756 -3.49 -3.92 36.08
N ARG A 757 -4.81 -3.78 36.16
CA ARG A 757 -5.79 -4.79 35.81
C ARG A 757 -6.43 -4.41 34.47
N VAL A 758 -6.18 -5.19 33.43
CA VAL A 758 -6.58 -4.89 32.04
C VAL A 758 -7.42 -6.04 31.47
N TYR A 759 -8.73 -5.85 31.37
CA TYR A 759 -9.64 -6.97 31.11
C TYR A 759 -10.89 -6.63 30.32
N GLU A 760 -11.53 -7.64 29.73
CA GLU A 760 -12.78 -7.49 28.98
C GLU A 760 -12.71 -6.43 27.86
N ASN A 761 -11.51 -6.15 27.35
CA ASN A 761 -11.33 -5.27 26.20
C ASN A 761 -11.62 -6.06 24.91
N MET A 762 -12.19 -5.37 23.93
CA MET A 762 -12.76 -6.02 22.74
C MET A 762 -11.71 -6.63 21.81
N GLU A 763 -10.52 -6.05 21.72
CA GLU A 763 -9.42 -6.55 20.88
C GLU A 763 -8.21 -6.95 21.73
N TYR A 764 -7.38 -6.01 22.15
CA TYR A 764 -6.15 -6.32 22.92
C TYR A 764 -6.20 -5.71 24.32
N GLY A 765 -5.52 -6.37 25.26
CA GLY A 765 -5.23 -5.80 26.57
C GLY A 765 -4.18 -4.68 26.44
N LEU A 766 -2.91 -5.07 26.29
CA LEU A 766 -1.78 -4.17 26.09
C LEU A 766 -1.18 -4.36 24.68
N ASP A 767 -1.31 -3.36 23.81
CA ASP A 767 -0.78 -3.36 22.43
C ASP A 767 0.26 -2.25 22.16
N PRO A 768 1.49 -2.35 22.74
CA PRO A 768 2.62 -1.61 22.22
C PRO A 768 2.92 -1.97 20.76
N HIS A 769 2.92 -0.97 19.88
CA HIS A 769 2.97 -1.20 18.43
C HIS A 769 3.95 -0.25 17.72
N ASP A 770 4.43 -0.67 16.54
CA ASP A 770 5.23 0.09 15.57
C ASP A 770 6.37 0.91 16.21
N ASP A 771 7.53 0.29 16.41
CA ASP A 771 8.75 0.92 16.94
C ASP A 771 8.58 1.47 18.38
N SER A 772 7.69 0.85 19.17
CA SER A 772 7.56 1.14 20.60
C SER A 772 8.57 0.33 21.42
N ASN A 773 9.55 1.02 22.02
CA ASN A 773 10.81 0.41 22.47
C ASN A 773 11.20 0.80 23.90
N ASN A 774 12.05 -0.01 24.53
CA ASN A 774 12.57 0.23 25.89
C ASN A 774 11.49 0.27 26.98
N PHE A 775 10.40 -0.48 26.82
CA PHE A 775 9.33 -0.53 27.80
C PHE A 775 9.68 -1.44 28.97
N ILE A 776 9.13 -1.12 30.14
CA ILE A 776 9.02 -2.03 31.28
C ILE A 776 7.53 -2.34 31.47
N VAL A 777 7.17 -3.60 31.25
CA VAL A 777 5.81 -4.13 31.47
C VAL A 777 5.87 -5.15 32.60
N GLU A 778 5.44 -4.77 33.81
CA GLU A 778 5.59 -5.61 34.98
C GLU A 778 4.41 -5.68 35.93
N ASN A 779 4.20 -6.82 36.59
CA ASN A 779 3.20 -6.98 37.65
C ASN A 779 1.76 -6.64 37.21
N ASN A 780 1.42 -6.78 35.93
CA ASN A 780 0.07 -6.52 35.44
C ASN A 780 -0.77 -7.80 35.45
N GLU A 781 -2.07 -7.68 35.68
CA GLU A 781 -3.06 -8.72 35.40
C GLU A 781 -3.80 -8.38 34.10
N VAL A 782 -3.68 -9.24 33.08
CA VAL A 782 -4.24 -9.00 31.74
C VAL A 782 -5.08 -10.21 31.30
N PHE A 783 -6.40 -10.07 31.30
CA PHE A 783 -7.27 -11.25 31.20
C PHE A 783 -8.59 -11.03 30.48
N HIS A 784 -9.16 -12.11 29.92
CA HIS A 784 -10.47 -12.09 29.24
C HIS A 784 -10.60 -11.02 28.15
N ASN A 785 -9.52 -10.74 27.40
CA ASN A 785 -9.56 -9.83 26.26
C ASN A 785 -9.83 -10.58 24.95
N GLY A 786 -10.47 -9.91 23.98
CA GLY A 786 -11.00 -10.53 22.76
C GLY A 786 -9.96 -11.06 21.75
N ASN A 787 -8.67 -10.81 21.96
CA ASN A 787 -7.56 -11.43 21.24
C ASN A 787 -6.39 -11.72 22.21
N HIS A 788 -5.31 -10.94 22.15
CA HIS A 788 -4.10 -11.14 22.95
C HIS A 788 -4.17 -10.35 24.25
N GLY A 789 -3.61 -10.93 25.32
CA GLY A 789 -3.38 -10.21 26.56
C GLY A 789 -2.35 -9.10 26.34
N ILE A 790 -1.09 -9.49 26.14
CA ILE A 790 0.04 -8.58 25.90
C ILE A 790 0.62 -8.85 24.51
N ILE A 791 0.73 -7.82 23.67
CA ILE A 791 1.32 -7.93 22.33
C ILE A 791 2.28 -6.78 22.04
N PHE A 792 3.49 -7.12 21.59
CA PHE A 792 4.43 -6.18 21.00
C PHE A 792 4.58 -6.45 19.51
N SER A 793 4.10 -5.53 18.67
CA SER A 793 3.97 -5.74 17.22
C SER A 793 4.71 -4.70 16.40
N ARG A 794 5.52 -5.17 15.44
CA ARG A 794 6.29 -4.40 14.45
C ARG A 794 7.46 -3.62 15.06
N ARG A 795 8.64 -4.26 15.04
CA ARG A 795 9.94 -3.64 15.42
C ARG A 795 9.93 -3.08 16.84
N CYS A 796 9.19 -3.71 17.73
CA CYS A 796 9.25 -3.41 19.15
C CYS A 796 10.44 -4.15 19.78
N VAL A 797 11.46 -3.40 20.16
CA VAL A 797 12.75 -3.93 20.60
C VAL A 797 13.15 -3.45 21.99
N ASN A 798 14.01 -4.23 22.64
CA ASN A 798 14.61 -3.91 23.93
C ASN A 798 13.60 -3.73 25.07
N ASN A 799 12.48 -4.44 25.02
CA ASN A 799 11.43 -4.36 26.05
C ASN A 799 11.59 -5.47 27.09
N ILE A 800 11.16 -5.17 28.32
CA ILE A 800 11.06 -6.12 29.43
C ILE A 800 9.58 -6.41 29.71
N ILE A 801 9.21 -7.68 29.71
CA ILE A 801 7.88 -8.18 30.06
C ILE A 801 8.04 -9.19 31.20
N ARG A 802 7.76 -8.78 32.44
CA ARG A 802 8.05 -9.61 33.61
C ARG A 802 6.98 -9.65 34.69
N ASN A 803 6.91 -10.73 35.45
CA ASN A 803 6.01 -10.83 36.61
C ASN A 803 4.52 -10.54 36.29
N ASN A 804 4.09 -10.65 35.03
CA ASN A 804 2.70 -10.40 34.66
C ASN A 804 1.89 -11.68 34.79
N ARG A 805 0.59 -11.54 35.05
CA ARG A 805 -0.40 -12.61 34.98
C ARG A 805 -1.26 -12.40 33.74
N SER A 806 -1.15 -13.27 32.72
CA SER A 806 -1.93 -13.15 31.48
C SER A 806 -2.80 -14.38 31.25
N TYR A 807 -4.13 -14.27 31.37
CA TYR A 807 -4.99 -15.46 31.41
C TYR A 807 -6.35 -15.32 30.74
N GLY A 808 -6.85 -16.43 30.19
CA GLY A 808 -8.18 -16.53 29.60
C GLY A 808 -8.45 -15.53 28.46
N ASN A 809 -7.42 -15.09 27.73
CA ASN A 809 -7.60 -14.25 26.54
C ASN A 809 -7.94 -15.14 25.33
N ASP A 810 -8.75 -14.64 24.40
CA ASP A 810 -9.28 -15.43 23.27
C ASP A 810 -8.19 -15.97 22.33
N LEU A 811 -7.01 -15.34 22.32
CA LEU A 811 -5.83 -15.80 21.58
C LEU A 811 -4.62 -16.03 22.49
N HIS A 812 -3.66 -15.12 22.57
CA HIS A 812 -2.34 -15.43 23.17
C HIS A 812 -2.18 -14.68 24.48
N GLY A 813 -1.51 -15.31 25.45
CA GLY A 813 -1.17 -14.63 26.69
C GLY A 813 -0.17 -13.49 26.45
N ILE A 814 0.95 -13.82 25.79
CA ILE A 814 1.99 -12.87 25.40
C ILE A 814 2.42 -13.14 23.95
N MET A 815 2.53 -12.10 23.13
CA MET A 815 2.87 -12.20 21.70
C MET A 815 3.97 -11.21 21.30
N LEU A 816 4.98 -11.68 20.56
CA LEU A 816 5.93 -10.84 19.83
C LEU A 816 5.73 -11.02 18.31
N ASP A 817 5.23 -9.99 17.64
CA ASP A 817 4.89 -10.01 16.20
C ASP A 817 5.82 -9.10 15.37
N ARG A 818 6.30 -9.59 14.22
CA ARG A 818 6.95 -8.79 13.15
C ARG A 818 8.19 -8.03 13.60
N GLU A 819 9.32 -8.73 13.68
CA GLU A 819 10.64 -8.14 13.94
C GLU A 819 10.73 -7.47 15.32
N SER A 820 9.88 -7.90 16.26
CA SER A 820 9.94 -7.47 17.66
C SER A 820 11.04 -8.26 18.37
N ASN A 821 12.26 -7.77 18.21
CA ASN A 821 13.49 -8.48 18.53
C ASN A 821 14.12 -8.01 19.84
N ASN A 822 15.03 -8.81 20.40
CA ASN A 822 15.83 -8.43 21.58
C ASN A 822 15.00 -8.04 22.82
N ASN A 823 13.88 -8.72 23.03
CA ASN A 823 13.03 -8.54 24.20
C ASN A 823 13.28 -9.63 25.25
N SER A 824 12.99 -9.32 26.51
CA SER A 824 13.08 -10.25 27.65
C SER A 824 11.69 -10.52 28.23
N ILE A 825 11.26 -11.78 28.20
CA ILE A 825 9.98 -12.25 28.74
C ILE A 825 10.26 -13.21 29.88
N TYR A 826 10.05 -12.81 31.14
CA TYR A 826 10.42 -13.67 32.26
C TYR A 826 9.57 -13.56 33.53
N ASN A 827 9.54 -14.61 34.34
CA ASN A 827 8.73 -14.67 35.57
C ASN A 827 7.23 -14.41 35.37
N ASN A 828 6.70 -14.57 34.16
CA ASN A 828 5.28 -14.36 33.91
C ASN A 828 4.49 -15.64 34.22
N TYR A 829 3.26 -15.48 34.67
CA TYR A 829 2.29 -16.55 34.82
C TYR A 829 1.25 -16.44 33.69
N VAL A 830 1.13 -17.45 32.85
CA VAL A 830 0.31 -17.41 31.64
C VAL A 830 -0.60 -18.63 31.58
N GLU A 831 -1.92 -18.43 31.59
CA GLU A 831 -2.89 -19.50 31.84
C GLU A 831 -4.08 -19.48 30.88
N GLY A 832 -4.49 -20.65 30.36
CA GLY A 832 -5.79 -20.77 29.67
C GLY A 832 -5.92 -20.00 28.36
N ASN A 833 -4.82 -19.73 27.64
CA ASN A 833 -4.83 -19.04 26.34
C ASN A 833 -4.60 -20.05 25.17
N VAL A 834 -4.83 -19.64 23.93
CA VAL A 834 -4.53 -20.45 22.71
C VAL A 834 -3.04 -20.73 22.56
N ASP A 835 -2.20 -19.74 22.81
CA ASP A 835 -0.76 -19.95 23.00
C ASP A 835 -0.37 -19.15 24.26
N GLY A 836 0.42 -19.73 25.15
CA GLY A 836 0.92 -19.00 26.31
C GLY A 836 1.82 -17.86 25.85
N ILE A 837 2.97 -18.21 25.25
CA ILE A 837 3.90 -17.25 24.65
C ILE A 837 4.09 -17.57 23.17
N ALA A 838 3.87 -16.59 22.30
CA ALA A 838 3.97 -16.75 20.86
C ALA A 838 4.94 -15.75 20.22
N LEU A 839 5.84 -16.26 19.38
CA LEU A 839 6.77 -15.47 18.56
C LEU A 839 6.48 -15.70 17.08
N TRP A 840 6.26 -14.61 16.35
CA TRP A 840 6.02 -14.62 14.91
C TRP A 840 7.01 -13.70 14.22
N ARG A 841 7.94 -14.28 13.45
CA ARG A 841 9.01 -13.54 12.76
C ARG A 841 9.73 -12.56 13.71
N SER A 842 10.11 -13.03 14.88
CA SER A 842 10.73 -12.23 15.93
C SER A 842 11.93 -13.00 16.48
N ASP A 843 13.08 -12.34 16.52
CA ASP A 843 14.40 -12.94 16.68
C ASP A 843 15.12 -12.41 17.91
N LEU A 844 16.13 -13.13 18.40
CA LEU A 844 17.01 -12.70 19.50
C LEU A 844 16.27 -12.37 20.81
N ASN A 845 15.14 -13.02 21.09
CA ASN A 845 14.39 -12.82 22.33
C ASN A 845 14.77 -13.86 23.39
N ALA A 846 14.71 -13.45 24.65
CA ALA A 846 14.91 -14.33 25.81
C ALA A 846 13.58 -14.59 26.53
N ILE A 847 13.24 -15.86 26.74
CA ILE A 847 12.00 -16.31 27.39
C ILE A 847 12.38 -17.23 28.54
N TYR A 848 12.30 -16.79 29.80
CA TYR A 848 12.80 -17.61 30.90
C TYR A 848 12.05 -17.50 32.22
N ASN A 849 12.13 -18.53 33.05
CA ASN A 849 11.45 -18.56 34.36
C ASN A 849 9.93 -18.29 34.30
N ASN A 850 9.28 -18.53 33.16
CA ASN A 850 7.83 -18.33 33.05
C ASN A 850 7.09 -19.60 33.48
N GLN A 851 5.89 -19.44 34.04
CA GLN A 851 4.94 -20.50 34.31
C GLN A 851 3.81 -20.43 33.29
N LEU A 852 3.70 -21.46 32.43
CA LEU A 852 2.71 -21.56 31.37
C LEU A 852 1.82 -22.76 31.68
N VAL A 853 0.57 -22.50 32.07
CA VAL A 853 -0.34 -23.52 32.63
C VAL A 853 -1.61 -23.63 31.78
N ASP A 854 -2.04 -24.84 31.43
CA ASP A 854 -3.34 -25.10 30.80
C ASP A 854 -3.63 -24.24 29.55
N ASN A 855 -2.59 -23.87 28.80
CA ASN A 855 -2.75 -23.20 27.51
C ASN A 855 -2.94 -24.26 26.42
N LYS A 856 -3.59 -23.93 25.31
CA LYS A 856 -3.66 -24.89 24.21
C LYS A 856 -2.27 -25.28 23.69
N ARG A 857 -1.34 -24.33 23.67
CA ARG A 857 0.10 -24.55 23.47
C ARG A 857 0.90 -23.66 24.42
N GLY A 858 2.01 -24.16 24.95
CA GLY A 858 2.88 -23.40 25.86
C GLY A 858 3.64 -22.29 25.15
N ILE A 859 4.79 -22.63 24.55
CA ILE A 859 5.61 -21.70 23.76
C ILE A 859 5.53 -22.06 22.28
N ARG A 860 5.18 -21.09 21.43
CA ARG A 860 5.08 -21.26 19.98
C ARG A 860 6.02 -20.31 19.25
N MET A 861 6.82 -20.83 18.31
CA MET A 861 7.63 -20.00 17.40
C MET A 861 7.39 -20.38 15.95
N ASN A 862 7.20 -19.38 15.07
CA ASN A 862 6.99 -19.63 13.63
C ASN A 862 7.39 -18.47 12.71
N ARG A 863 7.29 -18.71 11.40
CA ARG A 863 7.54 -17.73 10.31
C ARG A 863 8.94 -17.14 10.36
N ARG A 864 9.95 -18.00 10.48
CA ARG A 864 11.38 -17.63 10.59
C ARG A 864 11.76 -16.89 11.87
N ALA A 865 11.03 -17.06 12.97
CA ALA A 865 11.54 -16.71 14.28
C ALA A 865 12.83 -17.49 14.55
N ALA A 866 13.93 -16.78 14.78
CA ALA A 866 15.26 -17.36 14.87
C ALA A 866 16.11 -16.79 16.01
N ASP A 867 17.12 -17.55 16.42
CA ASP A 867 18.11 -17.13 17.41
C ASP A 867 17.48 -16.71 18.75
N ASN A 868 16.32 -17.28 19.10
CA ASN A 868 15.67 -17.05 20.39
C ASN A 868 16.13 -18.09 21.42
N VAL A 869 16.11 -17.70 22.69
CA VAL A 869 16.46 -18.57 23.82
C VAL A 869 15.28 -18.70 24.75
N ALA A 870 14.93 -19.93 25.12
CA ALA A 870 13.87 -20.24 26.05
C ALA A 870 14.38 -21.23 27.11
N TYR A 871 14.46 -20.80 28.37
CA TYR A 871 15.06 -21.62 29.42
C TYR A 871 14.42 -21.48 30.79
N ASP A 872 14.56 -22.51 31.63
CA ASP A 872 14.00 -22.55 32.98
C ASP A 872 12.48 -22.25 33.04
N ASN A 873 11.74 -22.44 31.94
CA ASN A 873 10.29 -22.28 31.92
C ASN A 873 9.61 -23.55 32.43
N GLN A 874 8.51 -23.38 33.15
CA GLN A 874 7.63 -24.44 33.60
C GLN A 874 6.38 -24.43 32.71
N ILE A 875 6.22 -25.45 31.87
CA ILE A 875 5.11 -25.56 30.92
C ILE A 875 4.29 -26.79 31.28
N SER A 876 3.05 -26.60 31.72
CA SER A 876 2.22 -27.70 32.21
C SER A 876 0.81 -27.70 31.63
N GLY A 877 0.25 -28.89 31.46
CA GLY A 877 -1.17 -29.07 31.10
C GLY A 877 -1.55 -28.61 29.70
N SER A 878 -0.60 -28.41 28.78
CA SER A 878 -0.95 -27.88 27.46
C SER A 878 -1.82 -28.86 26.65
N GLU A 879 -2.96 -28.40 26.14
CA GLU A 879 -3.92 -29.27 25.41
C GLU A 879 -3.31 -29.95 24.18
N GLN A 880 -2.38 -29.27 23.51
CA GLN A 880 -1.67 -29.77 22.32
C GLN A 880 -0.19 -29.95 22.60
N TYR A 881 0.56 -28.86 22.74
CA TYR A 881 2.03 -28.90 22.69
C TYR A 881 2.63 -28.01 23.78
N GLY A 882 3.61 -28.52 24.53
CA GLY A 882 4.38 -27.66 25.44
C GLY A 882 5.22 -26.64 24.67
N ILE A 883 6.06 -27.12 23.74
CA ILE A 883 6.83 -26.29 22.80
C ILE A 883 6.44 -26.65 21.37
N TYR A 884 6.18 -25.65 20.52
CA TYR A 884 5.79 -25.86 19.13
C TYR A 884 6.55 -24.98 18.13
N LEU A 885 7.38 -25.59 17.28
CA LEU A 885 8.22 -24.91 16.28
C LEU A 885 7.82 -25.33 14.86
N TYR A 886 7.51 -24.38 13.98
CA TYR A 886 7.06 -24.65 12.61
C TYR A 886 7.24 -23.45 11.66
N GLU A 887 6.99 -23.63 10.36
CA GLU A 887 7.11 -22.56 9.33
C GLU A 887 8.50 -21.87 9.36
N GLU A 888 9.57 -22.65 9.19
CA GLU A 888 10.96 -22.17 9.04
C GLU A 888 11.56 -21.48 10.29
N SER A 889 11.03 -21.69 11.49
CA SER A 889 11.74 -21.31 12.74
C SER A 889 13.05 -22.11 12.89
N ARG A 890 14.15 -21.43 13.19
CA ARG A 890 15.49 -22.06 13.19
C ARG A 890 16.41 -21.45 14.23
N ALA A 891 17.45 -22.18 14.63
CA ALA A 891 18.44 -21.72 15.60
C ALA A 891 17.86 -21.27 16.94
N ASN A 892 16.68 -21.79 17.32
CA ASN A 892 16.09 -21.50 18.63
C ASN A 892 16.57 -22.52 19.67
N TRP A 893 16.90 -22.04 20.86
CA TRP A 893 17.43 -22.82 21.96
C TRP A 893 16.37 -23.00 23.05
N PHE A 894 16.01 -24.24 23.33
CA PHE A 894 15.15 -24.61 24.44
C PHE A 894 15.94 -25.47 25.40
N TYR A 895 16.32 -24.93 26.56
CA TYR A 895 17.10 -25.67 27.55
C TYR A 895 16.66 -25.51 28.99
N SER A 896 16.88 -26.54 29.81
CA SER A 896 16.50 -26.54 31.23
C SER A 896 15.01 -26.28 31.52
N ASN A 897 14.13 -26.41 30.52
CA ASN A 897 12.70 -26.24 30.74
C ASN A 897 12.11 -27.50 31.38
N THR A 898 11.07 -27.31 32.19
CA THR A 898 10.26 -28.40 32.77
C THR A 898 8.91 -28.43 32.07
N LEU A 899 8.60 -29.54 31.40
CA LEU A 899 7.39 -29.74 30.62
C LEU A 899 6.58 -30.89 31.22
N GLU A 900 5.45 -30.62 31.85
CA GLU A 900 4.67 -31.63 32.58
C GLU A 900 3.25 -31.79 32.03
N ASN A 901 2.81 -33.02 31.80
CA ASN A 901 1.43 -33.36 31.44
C ASN A 901 0.89 -32.61 30.20
N ASN A 902 1.76 -32.26 29.25
CA ASN A 902 1.38 -31.71 27.96
C ASN A 902 1.01 -32.84 27.00
N HIS A 903 0.05 -32.67 26.09
CA HIS A 903 -0.31 -33.76 25.17
C HIS A 903 0.90 -34.24 24.34
N VAL A 904 1.69 -33.31 23.81
CA VAL A 904 3.08 -33.54 23.38
C VAL A 904 3.98 -32.55 24.10
N GLY A 905 5.12 -32.99 24.62
CA GLY A 905 6.10 -32.10 25.24
C GLY A 905 6.65 -31.09 24.23
N VAL A 906 7.42 -31.57 23.26
CA VAL A 906 8.02 -30.75 22.19
C VAL A 906 7.58 -31.25 20.82
N TYR A 907 6.97 -30.38 20.01
CA TYR A 907 6.57 -30.67 18.65
C TYR A 907 7.40 -29.85 17.65
N LEU A 908 8.20 -30.54 16.84
CA LEU A 908 9.12 -29.95 15.86
C LEU A 908 8.65 -30.21 14.42
N ARG A 909 8.43 -29.13 13.68
CA ARG A 909 8.17 -29.08 12.24
C ARG A 909 9.02 -27.99 11.57
N SER A 910 10.25 -27.84 12.04
CA SER A 910 11.20 -26.84 11.56
C SER A 910 12.62 -27.31 11.81
N LEU A 911 13.59 -26.64 11.19
CA LEU A 911 14.97 -27.12 11.10
C LEU A 911 15.94 -26.39 12.04
N SER A 912 17.04 -27.07 12.38
CA SER A 912 18.21 -26.52 13.07
C SER A 912 17.90 -25.85 14.43
N ASN A 913 17.01 -26.42 15.25
CA ASN A 913 16.73 -25.97 16.62
C ASN A 913 17.40 -26.88 17.65
N PHE A 914 17.61 -26.36 18.86
CA PHE A 914 18.34 -27.03 19.94
C PHE A 914 17.40 -27.28 21.12
N ILE A 915 17.13 -28.55 21.41
CA ILE A 915 16.29 -28.99 22.53
C ILE A 915 17.19 -29.76 23.50
N MET A 916 17.66 -29.09 24.56
CA MET A 916 18.71 -29.63 25.42
C MET A 916 18.37 -29.59 26.90
N ASP A 917 18.78 -30.57 27.69
CA ASP A 917 18.70 -30.49 29.17
C ASP A 917 17.28 -30.25 29.76
N ASN A 918 16.22 -30.49 28.99
CA ASN A 918 14.84 -30.29 29.46
C ASN A 918 14.36 -31.52 30.24
N VAL A 919 13.48 -31.31 31.22
CA VAL A 919 12.71 -32.38 31.87
C VAL A 919 11.34 -32.42 31.21
N ILE A 920 10.99 -33.54 30.58
CA ILE A 920 9.70 -33.72 29.92
C ILE A 920 9.01 -34.93 30.54
N GLU A 921 7.89 -34.68 31.21
CA GLU A 921 7.16 -35.68 31.99
C GLU A 921 5.69 -35.78 31.57
N GLY A 922 5.21 -37.02 31.38
CA GLY A 922 3.81 -37.30 31.04
C GLY A 922 3.47 -37.05 29.57
N GLY A 923 2.19 -37.19 29.22
CA GLY A 923 1.69 -36.96 27.86
C GLY A 923 1.83 -38.13 26.89
N LYS A 924 1.35 -37.94 25.66
CA LYS A 924 1.38 -38.95 24.59
C LYS A 924 2.78 -39.11 23.99
N SER A 925 3.49 -38.02 23.76
CA SER A 925 4.85 -38.06 23.24
C SER A 925 5.70 -36.98 23.89
N ALA A 926 6.88 -37.34 24.42
CA ALA A 926 7.75 -36.35 25.02
C ALA A 926 8.33 -35.41 23.94
N ILE A 927 8.84 -35.97 22.84
CA ILE A 927 9.31 -35.20 21.68
C ILE A 927 8.75 -35.82 20.39
N TYR A 928 8.17 -34.99 19.53
CA TYR A 928 7.61 -35.37 18.23
C TYR A 928 8.30 -34.60 17.11
N LEU A 929 8.91 -35.32 16.16
CA LEU A 929 9.56 -34.73 14.99
C LEU A 929 8.81 -35.14 13.72
N THR A 930 8.48 -34.16 12.89
CA THR A 930 7.90 -34.38 11.55
C THR A 930 9.00 -34.55 10.48
N PRO A 931 8.66 -34.95 9.24
CA PRO A 931 9.65 -35.06 8.17
C PRO A 931 10.40 -33.74 7.87
N GLU A 932 9.78 -32.59 8.16
CA GLU A 932 10.39 -31.26 7.96
C GLU A 932 11.34 -30.86 9.10
N ALA A 933 11.50 -31.69 10.15
CA ALA A 933 12.32 -31.38 11.32
C ALA A 933 13.80 -31.81 11.15
N SER A 934 14.45 -31.34 10.08
CA SER A 934 15.86 -31.64 9.80
C SER A 934 16.84 -30.88 10.70
N GLU A 935 18.03 -31.42 10.92
CA GLU A 935 19.16 -30.75 11.61
C GLU A 935 18.89 -30.25 13.04
N ASN A 936 17.80 -30.67 13.68
CA ASN A 936 17.56 -30.35 15.07
C ASN A 936 18.47 -31.17 15.98
N GLN A 937 18.98 -30.54 17.03
CA GLN A 937 19.78 -31.19 18.06
C GLN A 937 18.93 -31.46 19.29
N VAL A 938 18.80 -32.73 19.66
CA VAL A 938 18.09 -33.17 20.86
C VAL A 938 19.09 -33.88 21.77
N ALA A 939 19.47 -33.26 22.88
CA ALA A 939 20.54 -33.78 23.74
C ALA A 939 20.19 -33.65 25.24
N ARG A 940 20.58 -34.64 26.05
CA ARG A 940 20.50 -34.59 27.53
C ARG A 940 19.12 -34.28 28.14
N ASN A 941 18.03 -34.46 27.38
CA ASN A 941 16.68 -34.31 27.93
C ASN A 941 16.32 -35.53 28.80
N GLN A 942 15.66 -35.27 29.93
CA GLN A 942 15.11 -36.31 30.81
C GLN A 942 13.65 -36.55 30.44
N LEU A 943 13.37 -37.67 29.78
CA LEU A 943 12.02 -38.03 29.33
C LEU A 943 11.43 -39.05 30.31
N ARG A 944 10.31 -38.74 30.95
CA ARG A 944 9.70 -39.57 32.01
C ARG A 944 8.21 -39.75 31.76
N ASN A 945 7.68 -40.95 32.03
CA ASN A 945 6.22 -41.19 32.12
C ASN A 945 5.38 -40.79 30.87
N SER A 946 5.98 -40.53 29.70
CA SER A 946 5.26 -40.33 28.44
C SER A 946 4.97 -41.69 27.77
N GLU A 947 3.84 -41.83 27.07
CA GLU A 947 3.52 -43.06 26.32
C GLU A 947 4.60 -43.38 25.27
N THR A 948 5.14 -42.35 24.63
CA THR A 948 6.28 -42.41 23.71
C THR A 948 7.33 -41.40 24.13
N GLY A 949 8.60 -41.82 24.23
CA GLY A 949 9.71 -40.90 24.49
C GLY A 949 9.95 -39.96 23.31
N ILE A 950 10.51 -40.48 22.22
CA ILE A 950 10.73 -39.72 20.99
C ILE A 950 9.98 -40.39 19.85
N TYR A 951 9.12 -39.64 19.17
CA TYR A 951 8.39 -40.09 17.98
C TYR A 951 8.96 -39.40 16.73
N LEU A 952 9.46 -40.20 15.78
CA LEU A 952 9.94 -39.73 14.49
C LEU A 952 8.91 -40.09 13.42
N LYS A 953 8.25 -39.09 12.83
CA LYS A 953 7.38 -39.31 11.68
C LYS A 953 8.23 -39.28 10.40
N THR A 954 8.37 -40.42 9.75
CA THR A 954 8.94 -40.49 8.40
C THR A 954 7.93 -40.02 7.37
N ALA A 955 8.41 -39.46 6.26
CA ALA A 955 7.56 -39.27 5.08
C ALA A 955 7.13 -40.67 4.58
N PRO A 956 5.89 -40.87 4.13
CA PRO A 956 5.57 -42.06 3.35
C PRO A 956 6.47 -42.07 2.13
N ASP A 957 7.15 -43.19 1.89
CA ASP A 957 8.20 -43.40 0.88
C ASP A 957 7.95 -42.60 -0.42
N GLU A 958 8.79 -41.58 -0.65
CA GLU A 958 9.00 -40.93 -1.96
C GLU A 958 10.47 -41.00 -2.37
#